data_AF-A0A930XLT4-F1
#
_entry.id   AF-A0A930XLT4-F1
#
_cell.length_a   1.000
_cell.length_b   1.000
_cell.length_c   1.000
_cell.angle_alpha   90.00
_cell.angle_beta   90.00
_cell.angle_gamma   90.00
#
_symmetry.space_group_name_H-M   'P 1'
#
loop_
_entity.id
_entity.type
_entity.pdbx_description
1 polymer ?
#
loop_
_entity_poly.entity_id
_entity_poly.type
_entity_poly.pdbx_seq_one_letter_code
_entity_poly.pdbx_strand_id
1 'polypeptide(L)'
;MEPSPAILADNLLTQGHYADAVAVYAQALDREPENVELYWNYGIALLLNDQEEEAQSVWMTILMEAELESEQAYLTTQLAESLEAEAQRCEARRDARSAWIVRRYQCEFVPENPVSLRDLILVGLQAHTLSLDDAEIDYFNAIAPASETLFSPSNVGKTAQLLYRLLEQDPAHPATQTFIATCIQFTQTTPQANAIASALQKAARHHQKQFRHDWAIALIRHAIQVSPENLELLEEATDILILDLESRREAIELAERGLSLAKRPVDRLRAMEALILRLLHSGGQLQKVQTIFQDYERLLQELAIAVEPISTLDPLTDSEQLSLYVEQLGDLYKLTAGGFPYFYFNDNPPTFRPIRNRLATAAQVHTQSLLPSSVKKYHASHQSTGRRTLDRPIRVGYIAETLRQHSVGWLSRWLLHYHDRDRVEVHLYTSTTKRDDFVQDALRRDYSDRFHTVSATGQAIAEQIFNDEIDILVDLDGMTEPTFLTAMSLKPAPVQISWLGFDGSGIPAVDYFIADSYVLPDSADQYYQEKIWRLPKTYIAVDGFEIFTPTLRRQDLGIPDRAIVYLSSQTGLKRNPHNVKVQLQILKAVPSSYFLIKSTGSDPDLLQSFFFDLAEEIGVGSDRLRFLPDFPLEFEHRANLQLADVVLDTYPYNGATTTLEALWMGLPIVTRVGEQFAARNSYTMMMNAGITEGIAWSDEEYVEWGIRMGQDENLRRDVYWKLRKSRHTAPLWNAKQFAREMEAAYEQMWQIWCG
;
A
#
# COMPACT_ATOMS: atom_id res chain seq x y z
N MET A 1 -33.61 10.00 -50.63
CA MET A 1 -34.03 11.24 -49.95
C MET A 1 -32.82 11.72 -49.18
N GLU A 2 -32.28 12.87 -49.54
CA GLU A 2 -31.22 13.50 -48.75
C GLU A 2 -31.78 13.79 -47.35
N PRO A 3 -31.01 13.58 -46.27
CA PRO A 3 -31.44 13.93 -44.92
C PRO A 3 -31.74 15.43 -44.85
N SER A 4 -32.76 15.82 -44.07
CA SER A 4 -33.05 17.24 -43.80
C SER A 4 -31.77 17.94 -43.30
N PRO A 5 -31.46 19.18 -43.71
CA PRO A 5 -30.30 19.93 -43.22
C PRO A 5 -30.21 19.98 -41.70
N ALA A 6 -31.35 20.07 -40.99
CA ALA A 6 -31.42 19.99 -39.53
C ALA A 6 -30.83 18.67 -38.99
N ILE A 7 -31.28 17.53 -39.52
CA ILE A 7 -30.81 16.19 -39.12
C ILE A 7 -29.32 16.02 -39.44
N LEU A 8 -28.86 16.56 -40.56
CA LEU A 8 -27.44 16.50 -40.92
C LEU A 8 -26.59 17.34 -39.96
N ALA A 9 -27.04 18.54 -39.60
CA ALA A 9 -26.36 19.41 -38.65
C ALA A 9 -26.27 18.78 -37.25
N ASP A 10 -27.37 18.22 -36.73
CA ASP A 10 -27.39 17.54 -35.43
C ASP A 10 -26.46 16.33 -35.38
N ASN A 11 -26.35 15.58 -36.49
CA ASN A 11 -25.40 14.48 -36.59
C ASN A 11 -23.94 14.97 -36.56
N LEU A 12 -23.64 16.06 -37.27
CA LEU A 12 -22.29 16.64 -37.28
C LEU A 12 -21.91 17.19 -35.90
N LEU A 13 -22.84 17.88 -35.22
CA LEU A 13 -22.65 18.35 -33.86
C LEU A 13 -22.37 17.18 -32.90
N THR A 14 -23.22 16.15 -32.95
CA THR A 14 -23.09 14.95 -32.09
C THR A 14 -21.77 14.20 -32.34
N GLN A 15 -21.21 14.26 -33.55
CA GLN A 15 -19.94 13.65 -33.91
C GLN A 15 -18.72 14.53 -33.58
N GLY A 16 -18.92 15.78 -33.17
CA GLY A 16 -17.84 16.73 -32.87
C GLY A 16 -17.27 17.46 -34.08
N HIS A 17 -17.98 17.46 -35.21
CA HIS A 17 -17.59 18.18 -36.43
C HIS A 17 -18.16 19.61 -36.42
N TYR A 18 -17.72 20.45 -35.48
CA TYR A 18 -18.37 21.73 -35.18
C TYR A 18 -18.34 22.74 -36.34
N ALA A 19 -17.21 22.89 -37.03
CA ALA A 19 -17.10 23.79 -38.18
C ALA A 19 -18.08 23.43 -39.31
N ASP A 20 -18.24 22.14 -39.59
CA ASP A 20 -19.19 21.65 -40.60
C ASP A 20 -20.64 21.81 -40.09
N ALA A 21 -20.88 21.55 -38.80
CA ALA A 21 -22.18 21.74 -38.18
C ALA A 21 -22.65 23.20 -38.28
N VAL A 22 -21.78 24.18 -37.98
CA VAL A 22 -22.04 25.62 -38.12
C VAL A 22 -22.53 25.96 -39.53
N ALA A 23 -21.85 25.48 -40.56
CA ALA A 23 -22.21 25.77 -41.95
C ALA A 23 -23.57 25.16 -42.37
N VAL A 24 -23.95 24.02 -41.79
CA VAL A 24 -25.21 23.33 -42.09
C VAL A 24 -26.37 23.90 -41.26
N TYR A 25 -26.14 24.27 -40.00
CA TYR A 25 -27.15 24.92 -39.15
C TYR A 25 -27.62 26.26 -39.73
N ALA A 26 -26.71 27.07 -40.28
CA ALA A 26 -27.09 28.31 -40.96
C ALA A 26 -28.11 28.04 -42.10
N GLN A 27 -27.91 26.97 -42.89
CA GLN A 27 -28.83 26.58 -43.95
C GLN A 27 -30.15 25.98 -43.44
N ALA A 28 -30.12 25.34 -42.26
CA ALA A 28 -31.31 24.79 -41.62
C ALA A 28 -32.20 25.91 -41.07
N LEU A 29 -31.60 26.93 -40.44
CA LEU A 29 -32.31 28.11 -39.92
C LEU A 29 -32.98 28.94 -41.03
N ASP A 30 -32.35 29.07 -42.21
CA ASP A 30 -32.97 29.71 -43.37
C ASP A 30 -34.28 29.02 -43.83
N ARG A 31 -34.40 27.72 -43.58
CA ARG A 31 -35.57 26.90 -43.99
C ARG A 31 -36.62 26.78 -42.90
N GLU A 32 -36.19 26.75 -41.63
CA GLU A 32 -37.03 26.53 -40.46
C GLU A 32 -36.75 27.61 -39.39
N PRO A 33 -36.96 28.92 -39.69
CA PRO A 33 -36.56 30.01 -38.81
C PRO A 33 -37.37 30.09 -37.50
N GLU A 34 -38.50 29.39 -37.42
CA GLU A 34 -39.37 29.31 -36.23
C GLU A 34 -38.91 28.18 -35.26
N ASN A 35 -37.93 27.36 -35.66
CA ASN A 35 -37.48 26.22 -34.86
C ASN A 35 -36.39 26.65 -33.86
N VAL A 36 -36.83 26.95 -32.64
CA VAL A 36 -35.99 27.39 -31.51
C VAL A 36 -34.83 26.44 -31.20
N GLU A 37 -35.04 25.12 -31.32
CA GLU A 37 -34.00 24.10 -31.03
C GLU A 37 -32.78 24.24 -31.96
N LEU A 38 -33.00 24.66 -33.21
CA LEU A 38 -31.91 24.90 -34.16
C LEU A 38 -31.04 26.08 -33.74
N TYR A 39 -31.59 27.12 -33.11
CA TYR A 39 -30.81 28.25 -32.61
C TYR A 39 -29.95 27.85 -31.41
N TRP A 40 -30.48 27.01 -30.52
CA TRP A 40 -29.71 26.45 -29.40
C TRP A 40 -28.52 25.64 -29.91
N ASN A 41 -28.77 24.64 -30.75
CA ASN A 41 -27.73 23.77 -31.27
C ASN A 41 -26.74 24.51 -32.19
N TYR A 42 -27.20 25.51 -32.95
CA TYR A 42 -26.33 26.36 -33.76
C TYR A 42 -25.37 27.19 -32.89
N GLY A 43 -25.89 27.85 -31.84
CA GLY A 43 -25.04 28.59 -30.90
C GLY A 43 -24.07 27.67 -30.17
N ILE A 44 -24.46 26.43 -29.84
CA ILE A 44 -23.53 25.43 -29.25
C ILE A 44 -22.42 25.06 -30.24
N ALA A 45 -22.76 24.84 -31.51
CA ALA A 45 -21.77 24.56 -32.55
C ALA A 45 -20.80 25.74 -32.78
N LEU A 46 -21.30 26.97 -32.73
CA LEU A 46 -20.48 28.19 -32.78
C LEU A 46 -19.54 28.29 -31.57
N LEU A 47 -20.06 28.09 -30.36
CA LEU A 47 -19.28 28.12 -29.12
C LEU A 47 -18.12 27.11 -29.18
N LEU A 48 -18.41 25.88 -29.59
CA LEU A 48 -17.42 24.80 -29.71
C LEU A 48 -16.49 24.95 -30.94
N ASN A 49 -16.75 25.93 -31.80
CA ASN A 49 -15.90 26.33 -32.92
C ASN A 49 -15.12 27.64 -32.63
N ASP A 50 -14.92 27.98 -31.35
CA ASP A 50 -14.22 29.20 -30.89
C ASP A 50 -14.89 30.53 -31.33
N GLN A 51 -16.20 30.50 -31.59
CA GLN A 51 -17.02 31.67 -32.00
C GLN A 51 -17.98 32.08 -30.88
N GLU A 52 -17.41 32.44 -29.74
CA GLU A 52 -18.10 32.69 -28.47
C GLU A 52 -19.07 33.89 -28.53
N GLU A 53 -18.63 35.00 -29.11
CA GLU A 53 -19.45 36.21 -29.24
C GLU A 53 -20.66 35.96 -30.16
N GLU A 54 -20.48 35.24 -31.27
CA GLU A 54 -21.58 34.89 -32.16
C GLU A 54 -22.56 33.92 -31.52
N ALA A 55 -22.06 32.92 -30.77
CA ALA A 55 -22.91 31.98 -30.03
C ALA A 55 -23.83 32.70 -29.04
N GLN A 56 -23.28 33.62 -28.23
CA GLN A 56 -24.06 34.43 -27.31
C GLN A 56 -25.09 35.28 -28.03
N SER A 57 -24.72 35.91 -29.15
CA SER A 57 -25.64 36.73 -29.94
C SER A 57 -26.82 35.92 -30.47
N VAL A 58 -26.58 34.69 -30.94
CA VAL A 58 -27.64 33.78 -31.42
C VAL A 58 -28.61 33.46 -30.29
N TRP A 59 -28.11 33.07 -29.12
CA TRP A 59 -28.97 32.72 -27.99
C TRP A 59 -29.75 33.91 -27.44
N MET A 60 -29.08 35.06 -27.28
CA MET A 60 -29.72 36.27 -26.74
C MET A 60 -30.79 36.83 -27.68
N THR A 61 -30.68 36.64 -28.99
CA THR A 61 -31.71 37.04 -29.94
C THR A 61 -33.05 36.37 -29.61
N ILE A 62 -33.05 35.04 -29.47
CA ILE A 62 -34.26 34.28 -29.15
C ILE A 62 -34.76 34.60 -27.73
N LEU A 63 -33.85 34.75 -26.75
CA LEU A 63 -34.24 35.06 -25.37
C LEU A 63 -34.85 36.46 -25.22
N MET A 64 -34.42 37.44 -26.03
CA MET A 64 -34.94 38.81 -25.99
C MET A 64 -36.26 38.99 -26.76
N GLU A 65 -36.63 38.05 -27.61
CA GLU A 65 -37.91 38.05 -28.35
C GLU A 65 -39.11 37.66 -27.46
N ALA A 66 -38.86 37.04 -26.30
CA ALA A 66 -39.91 36.69 -25.34
C ALA A 66 -40.55 37.95 -24.73
N GLU A 67 -41.88 38.05 -24.83
CA GLU A 67 -42.62 39.22 -24.31
C GLU A 67 -42.97 39.10 -22.81
N LEU A 68 -42.98 37.87 -22.28
CA LEU A 68 -43.35 37.55 -20.90
C LEU A 68 -42.18 36.92 -20.14
N GLU A 69 -42.01 37.29 -18.87
CA GLU A 69 -40.98 36.71 -17.99
C GLU A 69 -41.09 35.17 -17.89
N SER A 70 -42.32 34.63 -17.89
CA SER A 70 -42.54 33.18 -17.86
C SER A 70 -42.09 32.46 -19.14
N GLU A 71 -42.16 33.14 -20.29
CA GLU A 71 -41.74 32.61 -21.58
C GLU A 71 -40.21 32.66 -21.69
N GLN A 72 -39.60 33.77 -21.27
CA GLN A 72 -38.15 33.90 -21.18
C GLN A 72 -37.56 32.83 -20.25
N ALA A 73 -38.15 32.60 -19.07
CA ALA A 73 -37.71 31.55 -18.15
C ALA A 73 -37.80 30.14 -18.78
N TYR A 74 -38.84 29.88 -19.58
CA TYR A 74 -39.00 28.61 -20.29
C TYR A 74 -37.93 28.41 -21.37
N LEU A 75 -37.66 29.44 -22.18
CA LEU A 75 -36.62 29.40 -23.22
C LEU A 75 -35.21 29.27 -22.61
N THR A 76 -34.91 29.99 -21.52
CA THR A 76 -33.66 29.81 -20.77
C THR A 76 -33.50 28.38 -20.28
N THR A 77 -34.58 27.75 -19.81
CA THR A 77 -34.56 26.35 -19.37
C THR A 77 -34.27 25.41 -20.54
N GLN A 78 -34.89 25.61 -21.71
CA GLN A 78 -34.62 24.80 -22.91
C GLN A 78 -33.18 24.93 -23.42
N LEU A 79 -32.63 26.15 -23.42
CA LEU A 79 -31.22 26.37 -23.77
C LEU A 79 -30.30 25.64 -22.79
N ALA A 80 -30.57 25.73 -21.49
CA ALA A 80 -29.78 25.04 -20.47
C ALA A 80 -29.85 23.51 -20.61
N GLU A 81 -31.01 22.94 -20.98
CA GLU A 81 -31.16 21.50 -21.28
C GLU A 81 -30.34 21.09 -22.52
N SER A 82 -30.32 21.94 -23.56
CA SER A 82 -29.53 21.70 -24.78
C SER A 82 -28.02 21.74 -24.48
N LEU A 83 -27.59 22.71 -23.67
CA LEU A 83 -26.21 22.82 -23.18
C LEU A 83 -25.81 21.62 -22.32
N GLU A 84 -26.68 21.15 -21.40
CA GLU A 84 -26.41 19.93 -20.60
C GLU A 84 -26.23 18.71 -21.50
N ALA A 85 -27.11 18.53 -22.49
CA ALA A 85 -27.03 17.39 -23.41
C ALA A 85 -25.71 17.39 -24.18
N GLU A 86 -25.24 18.54 -24.66
CA GLU A 86 -23.96 18.60 -25.37
C GLU A 86 -22.75 18.49 -24.43
N ALA A 87 -22.81 19.04 -23.22
CA ALA A 87 -21.77 18.83 -22.22
C ALA A 87 -21.58 17.33 -21.91
N GLN A 88 -22.67 16.58 -21.73
CA GLN A 88 -22.63 15.13 -21.53
C GLN A 88 -22.06 14.39 -22.74
N ARG A 89 -22.36 14.84 -23.97
CA ARG A 89 -21.76 14.29 -25.20
C ARG A 89 -20.26 14.56 -25.27
N CYS A 90 -19.79 15.75 -24.90
CA CYS A 90 -18.37 16.07 -24.82
C CYS A 90 -17.66 15.18 -23.79
N GLU A 91 -18.24 15.00 -22.60
CA GLU A 91 -17.73 14.10 -21.56
C GLU A 91 -17.65 12.64 -22.06
N ALA A 92 -18.68 12.15 -22.75
CA ALA A 92 -18.69 10.81 -23.32
C ALA A 92 -17.59 10.60 -24.38
N ARG A 93 -17.24 11.67 -25.11
CA ARG A 93 -16.11 11.70 -26.07
C ARG A 93 -14.75 11.92 -25.41
N ARG A 94 -14.70 12.10 -24.08
CA ARG A 94 -13.50 12.44 -23.29
C ARG A 94 -12.87 13.78 -23.69
N ASP A 95 -13.68 14.71 -24.20
CA ASP A 95 -13.26 16.08 -24.51
C ASP A 95 -13.60 17.01 -23.33
N ALA A 96 -12.74 16.97 -22.31
CA ALA A 96 -12.96 17.68 -21.06
C ALA A 96 -12.94 19.21 -21.22
N ARG A 97 -12.18 19.73 -22.19
CA ARG A 97 -12.09 21.18 -22.45
C ARG A 97 -13.40 21.70 -23.03
N SER A 98 -13.92 21.05 -24.07
CA SER A 98 -15.21 21.42 -24.66
C SER A 98 -16.35 21.26 -23.67
N ALA A 99 -16.34 20.17 -22.88
CA ALA A 99 -17.33 19.96 -21.82
C ALA A 99 -17.32 21.10 -20.79
N TRP A 100 -16.13 21.55 -20.36
CA TRP A 100 -16.00 22.65 -19.40
C TRP A 100 -16.56 23.97 -19.95
N ILE A 101 -16.24 24.32 -21.20
CA ILE A 101 -16.73 25.55 -21.84
C ILE A 101 -18.26 25.55 -21.92
N VAL A 102 -18.86 24.44 -22.38
CA VAL A 102 -20.32 24.31 -22.48
C VAL A 102 -20.99 24.40 -21.11
N ARG A 103 -20.43 23.72 -20.09
CA ARG A 103 -20.95 23.80 -18.71
C ARG A 103 -20.85 25.19 -18.11
N ARG A 104 -19.80 25.96 -18.45
CA ARG A 104 -19.66 27.34 -17.96
C ARG A 104 -20.85 28.19 -18.42
N TYR A 105 -21.19 28.11 -19.71
CA TYR A 105 -22.35 28.80 -20.27
C TYR A 105 -23.67 28.31 -19.69
N GLN A 106 -23.83 27.00 -19.50
CA GLN A 106 -25.00 26.45 -18.83
C GLN A 106 -25.19 27.08 -17.43
N CYS A 107 -24.11 27.23 -16.66
CA CYS A 107 -24.15 27.86 -15.33
C CYS A 107 -24.40 29.37 -15.38
N GLU A 108 -24.00 30.08 -16.42
CA GLU A 108 -24.34 31.50 -16.60
C GLU A 108 -25.85 31.70 -16.80
N PHE A 109 -26.51 30.79 -17.52
CA PHE A 109 -27.97 30.84 -17.73
C PHE A 109 -28.79 30.27 -16.56
N VAL A 110 -28.23 29.36 -15.76
CA VAL A 110 -28.90 28.76 -14.58
C VAL A 110 -27.98 28.77 -13.35
N PRO A 111 -27.62 29.95 -12.81
CA PRO A 111 -26.61 30.10 -11.77
C PRO A 111 -27.05 29.54 -10.41
N GLU A 112 -28.36 29.36 -10.19
CA GLU A 112 -28.91 28.85 -8.94
C GLU A 112 -28.93 27.31 -8.87
N ASN A 113 -28.60 26.60 -9.96
CA ASN A 113 -28.65 25.14 -9.98
C ASN A 113 -27.35 24.52 -9.42
N PRO A 114 -27.38 23.92 -8.22
CA PRO A 114 -26.17 23.36 -7.60
C PRO A 114 -25.60 22.16 -8.36
N VAL A 115 -26.43 21.41 -9.09
CA VAL A 115 -26.00 20.22 -9.87
C VAL A 115 -25.12 20.66 -11.03
N SER A 116 -25.53 21.71 -11.74
CA SER A 116 -24.76 22.28 -12.86
C SER A 116 -23.44 22.88 -12.36
N LEU A 117 -23.47 23.64 -11.26
CA LEU A 117 -22.25 24.18 -10.64
C LEU A 117 -21.28 23.07 -10.21
N ARG A 118 -21.78 22.01 -9.56
CA ARG A 118 -20.96 20.85 -9.17
C ARG A 118 -20.27 20.24 -10.38
N ASP A 119 -21.02 20.00 -11.46
CA ASP A 119 -20.49 19.34 -12.65
C ASP A 119 -19.49 20.24 -13.41
N LEU A 120 -19.74 21.56 -13.47
CA LEU A 120 -18.78 22.54 -14.00
C LEU A 120 -17.43 22.44 -13.27
N ILE A 121 -17.45 22.51 -11.94
CA ILE A 121 -16.24 22.45 -11.11
C ILE A 121 -15.55 21.09 -11.30
N LEU A 122 -16.30 19.99 -11.25
CA LEU A 122 -15.74 18.65 -11.39
C LEU A 122 -15.02 18.47 -12.74
N VAL A 123 -15.63 18.90 -13.85
CA VAL A 123 -15.02 18.83 -15.17
C VAL A 123 -13.82 19.78 -15.27
N GLY A 124 -13.91 20.99 -14.69
CA GLY A 124 -12.79 21.95 -14.69
C GLY A 124 -11.55 21.43 -13.98
N LEU A 125 -11.73 20.79 -12.82
CA LEU A 125 -10.66 20.12 -12.09
C LEU A 125 -10.06 18.92 -12.85
N GLN A 126 -10.88 18.19 -13.62
CA GLN A 126 -10.42 17.08 -14.46
C GLN A 126 -9.65 17.57 -15.69
N ALA A 127 -10.09 18.67 -16.30
CA ALA A 127 -9.47 19.28 -17.47
C ALA A 127 -8.23 20.13 -17.14
N HIS A 128 -7.98 20.40 -15.86
CA HIS A 128 -6.96 21.34 -15.38
C HIS A 128 -7.17 22.77 -15.92
N THR A 129 -8.42 23.12 -16.20
CA THR A 129 -8.85 24.46 -16.63
C THR A 129 -9.30 25.33 -15.45
N LEU A 130 -9.51 24.72 -14.28
CA LEU A 130 -9.87 25.39 -13.04
C LEU A 130 -8.81 25.12 -11.97
N SER A 131 -8.24 26.17 -11.38
CA SER A 131 -7.44 26.12 -10.15
C SER A 131 -8.26 26.63 -8.96
N LEU A 132 -7.94 26.14 -7.76
CA LEU A 132 -8.54 26.63 -6.52
C LEU A 132 -8.19 28.10 -6.22
N ASP A 133 -7.08 28.58 -6.79
CA ASP A 133 -6.60 29.97 -6.67
C ASP A 133 -7.20 30.93 -7.71
N ASP A 134 -7.99 30.43 -8.68
CA ASP A 134 -8.61 31.27 -9.70
C ASP A 134 -9.79 32.08 -9.11
N ALA A 135 -10.11 33.23 -9.74
CA ALA A 135 -11.14 34.17 -9.30
C ALA A 135 -12.59 33.61 -9.30
N GLU A 136 -12.76 32.31 -9.52
CA GLU A 136 -14.03 31.58 -9.57
C GLU A 136 -14.44 30.97 -8.21
N ILE A 137 -13.88 31.48 -7.10
CA ILE A 137 -14.27 31.18 -5.72
C ILE A 137 -15.79 31.32 -5.49
N ASP A 138 -16.46 32.17 -6.28
CA ASP A 138 -17.90 32.39 -6.23
C ASP A 138 -18.72 31.12 -6.53
N TYR A 139 -18.27 30.23 -7.43
CA TYR A 139 -18.98 28.98 -7.72
C TYR A 139 -18.98 28.03 -6.52
N PHE A 140 -17.87 27.96 -5.77
CA PHE A 140 -17.78 27.13 -4.58
C PHE A 140 -18.64 27.66 -3.43
N ASN A 141 -18.66 28.98 -3.25
CA ASN A 141 -19.51 29.64 -2.26
C ASN A 141 -20.99 29.48 -2.60
N ALA A 142 -21.35 29.45 -3.88
CA ALA A 142 -22.73 29.23 -4.36
C ALA A 142 -23.22 27.79 -4.15
N ILE A 143 -22.33 26.79 -4.19
CA ILE A 143 -22.66 25.39 -3.92
C ILE A 143 -22.89 25.11 -2.43
N ALA A 144 -22.13 25.77 -1.54
CA ALA A 144 -22.13 25.49 -0.10
C ALA A 144 -23.52 25.53 0.59
N PRO A 145 -24.45 26.46 0.26
CA PRO A 145 -25.80 26.50 0.85
C PRO A 145 -26.83 25.56 0.20
N ALA A 146 -26.54 24.92 -0.94
CA ALA A 146 -27.53 24.21 -1.76
C ALA A 146 -27.33 22.69 -1.72
N SER A 147 -28.04 22.03 -0.80
CA SER A 147 -27.60 20.74 -0.29
C SER A 147 -28.49 19.55 -0.62
N GLU A 148 -29.82 19.63 -0.47
CA GLU A 148 -30.68 18.45 -0.63
C GLU A 148 -30.57 17.79 -2.01
N THR A 149 -30.51 18.59 -3.08
CA THR A 149 -30.41 18.10 -4.46
C THR A 149 -29.07 17.38 -4.72
N LEU A 150 -27.95 17.90 -4.20
CA LEU A 150 -26.62 17.33 -4.40
C LEU A 150 -26.44 15.98 -3.70
N PHE A 151 -27.13 15.76 -2.60
CA PHE A 151 -27.08 14.52 -1.82
C PHE A 151 -28.24 13.57 -2.14
N SER A 152 -29.05 13.86 -3.16
CA SER A 152 -30.04 12.90 -3.67
C SER A 152 -29.37 11.62 -4.22
N PRO A 153 -30.06 10.46 -4.24
CA PRO A 153 -29.49 9.19 -4.71
C PRO A 153 -28.86 9.23 -6.10
N SER A 154 -29.41 10.04 -7.02
CA SER A 154 -28.90 10.19 -8.39
C SER A 154 -27.66 11.07 -8.48
N ASN A 155 -27.40 11.91 -7.48
CA ASN A 155 -26.37 12.95 -7.52
C ASN A 155 -25.18 12.68 -6.58
N VAL A 156 -25.40 11.96 -5.48
CA VAL A 156 -24.38 11.75 -4.44
C VAL A 156 -23.08 11.16 -4.99
N GLY A 157 -23.13 10.31 -6.03
CA GLY A 157 -21.95 9.73 -6.65
C GLY A 157 -21.00 10.78 -7.24
N LYS A 158 -21.54 11.72 -8.04
CA LYS A 158 -20.75 12.83 -8.59
C LYS A 158 -20.33 13.83 -7.50
N THR A 159 -21.17 14.05 -6.49
CA THR A 159 -20.84 14.90 -5.33
C THR A 159 -19.65 14.33 -4.55
N ALA A 160 -19.62 13.01 -4.30
CA ALA A 160 -18.51 12.31 -3.69
C ALA A 160 -17.24 12.37 -4.57
N GLN A 161 -17.38 12.30 -5.90
CA GLN A 161 -16.27 12.45 -6.82
C GLN A 161 -15.66 13.86 -6.77
N LEU A 162 -16.49 14.91 -6.74
CA LEU A 162 -16.03 16.28 -6.55
C LEU A 162 -15.26 16.43 -5.22
N LEU A 163 -15.84 15.94 -4.12
CA LEU A 163 -15.20 15.97 -2.81
C LEU A 163 -13.80 15.33 -2.86
N TYR A 164 -13.68 14.13 -3.44
CA TYR A 164 -12.40 13.44 -3.56
C TYR A 164 -11.37 14.27 -4.36
N ARG A 165 -11.77 14.88 -5.48
CA ARG A 165 -10.87 15.69 -6.32
C ARG A 165 -10.38 16.96 -5.62
N LEU A 166 -11.25 17.63 -4.87
CA LEU A 166 -10.88 18.80 -4.07
C LEU A 166 -9.86 18.42 -2.99
N LEU A 167 -10.10 17.31 -2.30
CA LEU A 167 -9.21 16.80 -1.27
C LEU A 167 -7.86 16.36 -1.83
N GLU A 168 -7.83 15.73 -3.00
CA GLU A 168 -6.60 15.31 -3.68
C GLU A 168 -5.69 16.51 -4.00
N GLN A 169 -6.27 17.61 -4.47
CA GLN A 169 -5.55 18.82 -4.89
C GLN A 169 -5.06 19.65 -3.70
N ASP A 170 -5.99 20.20 -2.90
CA ASP A 170 -5.66 20.98 -1.71
C ASP A 170 -6.73 20.81 -0.63
N PRO A 171 -6.49 19.93 0.36
CA PRO A 171 -7.41 19.74 1.46
C PRO A 171 -7.46 20.96 2.40
N ALA A 172 -6.45 21.84 2.42
CA ALA A 172 -6.42 23.04 3.28
C ALA A 172 -7.22 24.21 2.72
N HIS A 173 -7.56 24.19 1.44
CA HIS A 173 -8.20 25.31 0.77
C HIS A 173 -9.55 25.66 1.47
N PRO A 174 -9.85 26.95 1.73
CA PRO A 174 -11.07 27.35 2.44
C PRO A 174 -12.36 26.80 1.81
N ALA A 175 -12.45 26.81 0.48
CA ALA A 175 -13.61 26.26 -0.23
C ALA A 175 -13.76 24.74 -0.02
N THR A 176 -12.64 24.01 0.00
CA THR A 176 -12.62 22.57 0.28
C THR A 176 -13.11 22.30 1.70
N GLN A 177 -12.61 23.08 2.68
CA GLN A 177 -13.04 22.97 4.09
C GLN A 177 -14.52 23.26 4.29
N THR A 178 -15.04 24.31 3.64
CA THR A 178 -16.48 24.61 3.64
C THR A 178 -17.29 23.46 3.04
N PHE A 179 -16.84 22.91 1.91
CA PHE A 179 -17.55 21.81 1.25
C PHE A 179 -17.54 20.51 2.07
N ILE A 180 -16.43 20.19 2.76
CA ILE A 180 -16.36 19.07 3.73
C ILE A 180 -17.40 19.27 4.83
N ALA A 181 -17.45 20.45 5.44
CA ALA A 181 -18.40 20.76 6.52
C ALA A 181 -19.86 20.57 6.07
N THR A 182 -20.20 21.06 4.88
CA THR A 182 -21.51 20.83 4.26
C THR A 182 -21.78 19.33 4.07
N CYS A 183 -20.84 18.58 3.46
CA CYS A 183 -21.00 17.14 3.26
C CYS A 183 -21.26 16.38 4.57
N ILE A 184 -20.52 16.72 5.65
CA ILE A 184 -20.70 16.10 6.97
C ILE A 184 -22.07 16.44 7.55
N GLN A 185 -22.50 17.71 7.50
CA GLN A 185 -23.78 18.14 8.06
C GLN A 185 -24.97 17.42 7.40
N PHE A 186 -24.96 17.23 6.08
CA PHE A 186 -26.05 16.59 5.34
C PHE A 186 -26.08 15.06 5.43
N THR A 187 -24.95 14.44 5.76
CA THR A 187 -24.85 12.98 5.81
C THR A 187 -25.17 12.38 7.18
N GLN A 188 -25.22 13.18 8.24
CA GLN A 188 -25.56 12.72 9.60
C GLN A 188 -26.92 12.02 9.71
N THR A 189 -27.84 12.24 8.76
CA THR A 189 -29.23 11.73 8.81
C THR A 189 -29.63 10.94 7.57
N THR A 190 -28.72 10.70 6.62
CA THR A 190 -29.07 10.20 5.29
C THR A 190 -28.33 8.90 4.92
N PRO A 191 -29.00 7.93 4.24
CA PRO A 191 -28.34 6.71 3.74
C PRO A 191 -27.16 6.97 2.78
N GLN A 192 -27.06 8.17 2.22
CA GLN A 192 -26.05 8.61 1.27
C GLN A 192 -24.68 8.88 1.92
N ALA A 193 -24.59 8.82 3.26
CA ALA A 193 -23.36 8.93 4.03
C ALA A 193 -22.22 8.04 3.52
N ASN A 194 -22.52 6.83 3.03
CA ASN A 194 -21.51 5.88 2.58
C ASN A 194 -20.68 6.38 1.38
N ALA A 195 -21.29 7.09 0.44
CA ALA A 195 -20.57 7.61 -0.73
C ALA A 195 -19.58 8.72 -0.33
N ILE A 196 -20.00 9.60 0.58
CA ILE A 196 -19.16 10.68 1.12
C ILE A 196 -18.05 10.13 2.01
N ALA A 197 -18.37 9.20 2.92
CA ALA A 197 -17.37 8.52 3.73
C ALA A 197 -16.33 7.81 2.84
N SER A 198 -16.76 7.15 1.77
CA SER A 198 -15.85 6.52 0.80
C SER A 198 -14.94 7.52 0.08
N ALA A 199 -15.43 8.70 -0.28
CA ALA A 199 -14.60 9.76 -0.88
C ALA A 199 -13.55 10.29 0.11
N LEU A 200 -13.93 10.55 1.36
CA LEU A 200 -13.02 10.97 2.44
C LEU A 200 -11.97 9.89 2.71
N GLN A 201 -12.39 8.63 2.78
CA GLN A 201 -11.52 7.47 2.97
C GLN A 201 -10.50 7.33 1.83
N LYS A 202 -10.94 7.44 0.57
CA LYS A 202 -10.05 7.41 -0.61
C LYS A 202 -9.04 8.55 -0.59
N ALA A 203 -9.46 9.75 -0.19
CA ALA A 203 -8.56 10.88 -0.04
C ALA A 203 -7.55 10.64 1.09
N ALA A 204 -8.00 10.16 2.26
CA ALA A 204 -7.13 9.81 3.37
C ALA A 204 -6.02 8.82 2.94
N ARG A 205 -6.38 7.75 2.21
CA ARG A 205 -5.42 6.82 1.59
C ARG A 205 -4.45 7.48 0.64
N HIS A 206 -4.95 8.35 -0.25
CA HIS A 206 -4.09 9.08 -1.18
C HIS A 206 -3.03 9.89 -0.41
N HIS A 207 -3.43 10.64 0.62
CA HIS A 207 -2.50 11.40 1.44
C HIS A 207 -1.55 10.52 2.26
N GLN A 208 -2.02 9.38 2.78
CA GLN A 208 -1.18 8.40 3.47
C GLN A 208 -0.08 7.85 2.54
N LYS A 209 -0.43 7.45 1.31
CA LYS A 209 0.54 6.96 0.31
C LYS A 209 1.56 8.02 -0.14
N GLN A 210 1.22 9.29 0.05
CA GLN A 210 2.09 10.45 -0.19
C GLN A 210 2.84 10.90 1.08
N PHE A 211 2.76 10.13 2.18
CA PHE A 211 3.39 10.44 3.47
C PHE A 211 2.94 11.77 4.10
N ARG A 212 1.72 12.23 3.76
CA ARG A 212 1.06 13.40 4.34
C ARG A 212 0.15 12.96 5.50
N HIS A 213 0.76 12.47 6.58
CA HIS A 213 0.05 11.80 7.69
C HIS A 213 -1.00 12.69 8.38
N ASP A 214 -0.70 13.97 8.62
CA ASP A 214 -1.65 14.90 9.24
C ASP A 214 -2.97 14.99 8.47
N TRP A 215 -2.88 15.07 7.14
CA TRP A 215 -4.06 15.09 6.26
C TRP A 215 -4.77 13.74 6.23
N ALA A 216 -4.03 12.63 6.17
CA ALA A 216 -4.63 11.30 6.22
C ALA A 216 -5.45 11.12 7.51
N ILE A 217 -4.90 11.54 8.66
CA ILE A 217 -5.54 11.48 9.98
C ILE A 217 -6.78 12.39 10.03
N ALA A 218 -6.67 13.64 9.59
CA ALA A 218 -7.81 14.56 9.59
C ALA A 218 -8.98 14.03 8.73
N LEU A 219 -8.69 13.54 7.53
CA LEU A 219 -9.71 13.06 6.59
C LEU A 219 -10.35 11.75 7.04
N ILE A 220 -9.57 10.82 7.62
CA ILE A 220 -10.15 9.57 8.11
C ILE A 220 -11.02 9.79 9.34
N ARG A 221 -10.70 10.77 10.21
CA ARG A 221 -11.59 11.18 11.31
C ARG A 221 -12.92 11.72 10.79
N HIS A 222 -12.91 12.55 9.74
CA HIS A 222 -14.14 13.00 9.09
C HIS A 222 -14.94 11.84 8.48
N ALA A 223 -14.27 10.88 7.85
CA ALA A 223 -14.93 9.70 7.32
C ALA A 223 -15.65 8.92 8.43
N ILE A 224 -14.96 8.67 9.56
CA ILE A 224 -15.55 7.98 10.72
C ILE A 224 -16.73 8.77 11.30
N GLN A 225 -16.63 10.10 11.35
CA GLN A 225 -17.74 10.94 11.80
C GLN A 225 -19.00 10.74 10.95
N VAL A 226 -18.82 10.55 9.63
CA VAL A 226 -19.92 10.32 8.67
C VAL A 226 -20.46 8.89 8.76
N SER A 227 -19.59 7.88 8.89
CA SER A 227 -19.98 6.47 8.93
C SER A 227 -19.32 5.73 10.10
N PRO A 228 -19.77 5.98 11.34
CA PRO A 228 -19.03 5.58 12.54
C PRO A 228 -19.08 4.08 12.86
N GLU A 229 -19.99 3.34 12.22
CA GLU A 229 -20.15 1.89 12.40
C GLU A 229 -19.61 1.08 11.21
N ASN A 230 -18.97 1.72 10.23
CA ASN A 230 -18.39 1.04 9.08
C ASN A 230 -17.09 0.33 9.47
N LEU A 231 -17.11 -1.00 9.48
CA LEU A 231 -15.97 -1.83 9.90
C LEU A 231 -14.71 -1.62 9.05
N GLU A 232 -14.84 -1.56 7.72
CA GLU A 232 -13.70 -1.35 6.83
C GLU A 232 -13.05 0.02 7.08
N LEU A 233 -13.88 1.02 7.36
CA LEU A 233 -13.41 2.36 7.68
C LEU A 233 -12.72 2.44 9.04
N LEU A 234 -13.25 1.75 10.06
CA LEU A 234 -12.64 1.67 11.38
C LEU A 234 -11.27 0.99 11.31
N GLU A 235 -11.15 -0.10 10.57
CA GLU A 235 -9.88 -0.80 10.37
C GLU A 235 -8.85 0.13 9.72
N GLU A 236 -9.19 0.75 8.59
CA GLU A 236 -8.29 1.67 7.88
C GLU A 236 -7.91 2.90 8.72
N ALA A 237 -8.85 3.43 9.51
CA ALA A 237 -8.54 4.50 10.45
C ALA A 237 -7.49 4.09 11.48
N THR A 238 -7.59 2.86 12.00
CA THR A 238 -6.61 2.38 12.98
C THR A 238 -5.22 2.18 12.34
N ASP A 239 -5.12 1.84 11.05
CA ASP A 239 -3.85 1.77 10.30
C ASP A 239 -3.23 3.15 10.06
N ILE A 240 -4.06 4.18 9.85
CA ILE A 240 -3.59 5.55 9.64
C ILE A 240 -3.17 6.19 10.98
N LEU A 241 -4.01 6.07 12.01
CA LEU A 241 -3.81 6.72 13.31
C LEU A 241 -2.60 6.16 14.07
N ILE A 242 -2.25 4.88 13.89
CA ILE A 242 -1.11 4.27 14.60
C ILE A 242 0.24 4.87 14.18
N LEU A 243 0.31 5.49 12.99
CA LEU A 243 1.50 6.15 12.47
C LEU A 243 1.86 7.43 13.24
N ASP A 244 0.88 8.05 13.90
CA ASP A 244 1.08 9.21 14.77
C ASP A 244 1.11 8.79 16.24
N LEU A 245 2.04 9.37 17.01
CA LEU A 245 2.24 9.06 18.43
C LEU A 245 1.03 9.49 19.27
N GLU A 246 0.47 10.67 19.00
CA GLU A 246 -0.62 11.25 19.79
C GLU A 246 -1.96 10.52 19.56
N SER A 247 -2.14 9.97 18.35
CA SER A 247 -3.37 9.31 17.92
C SER A 247 -3.43 7.80 18.22
N ARG A 248 -2.39 7.18 18.80
CA ARG A 248 -2.37 5.71 19.03
C ARG A 248 -3.42 5.22 20.01
N ARG A 249 -3.70 6.00 21.05
CA ARG A 249 -4.74 5.65 22.01
C ARG A 249 -6.11 5.59 21.32
N GLU A 250 -6.40 6.57 20.48
CA GLU A 250 -7.60 6.58 19.63
C GLU A 250 -7.62 5.37 18.69
N ALA A 251 -6.48 5.00 18.09
CA ALA A 251 -6.39 3.80 17.25
C ALA A 251 -6.74 2.51 18.02
N ILE A 252 -6.34 2.37 19.29
CA ILE A 252 -6.72 1.21 20.12
C ILE A 252 -8.22 1.23 20.42
N GLU A 253 -8.75 2.39 20.83
CA GLU A 253 -10.19 2.56 21.14
C GLU A 253 -11.08 2.26 19.91
N LEU A 254 -10.66 2.68 18.72
CA LEU A 254 -11.36 2.37 17.47
C LEU A 254 -11.24 0.90 17.09
N ALA A 255 -10.10 0.24 17.33
CA ALA A 255 -9.93 -1.19 17.06
C ALA A 255 -10.82 -2.04 17.99
N GLU A 256 -10.94 -1.66 19.28
CA GLU A 256 -11.88 -2.28 20.22
C GLU A 256 -13.33 -2.11 19.77
N ARG A 257 -13.69 -0.90 19.31
CA ARG A 257 -15.01 -0.63 18.75
C ARG A 257 -15.28 -1.50 17.52
N GLY A 258 -14.35 -1.56 16.57
CA GLY A 258 -14.45 -2.42 15.40
C GLY A 258 -14.70 -3.88 15.78
N LEU A 259 -13.95 -4.40 16.76
CA LEU A 259 -14.13 -5.76 17.27
C LEU A 259 -15.53 -6.00 17.87
N SER A 260 -16.09 -5.03 18.58
CA SER A 260 -17.44 -5.12 19.14
C SER A 260 -18.56 -5.10 18.09
N LEU A 261 -18.31 -4.46 16.93
CA LEU A 261 -19.25 -4.37 15.81
C LEU A 261 -19.14 -5.57 14.86
N ALA A 262 -17.99 -6.26 14.84
CA ALA A 262 -17.72 -7.37 13.94
C ALA A 262 -18.60 -8.60 14.27
N LYS A 263 -19.45 -8.99 13.30
CA LYS A 263 -20.38 -10.11 13.44
C LYS A 263 -19.96 -11.36 12.66
N ARG A 264 -19.44 -11.19 11.44
CA ARG A 264 -18.99 -12.32 10.61
C ARG A 264 -17.65 -12.85 11.16
N PRO A 265 -17.37 -14.17 11.05
CA PRO A 265 -16.08 -14.73 11.45
C PRO A 265 -14.86 -14.01 10.86
N VAL A 266 -14.92 -13.68 9.56
CA VAL A 266 -13.84 -12.97 8.85
C VAL A 266 -13.63 -11.55 9.39
N ASP A 267 -14.71 -10.81 9.63
CA ASP A 267 -14.64 -9.45 10.21
C ASP A 267 -14.07 -9.49 11.63
N ARG A 268 -14.46 -10.50 12.42
CA ARG A 268 -13.95 -10.67 13.78
C ARG A 268 -12.46 -10.96 13.76
N LEU A 269 -11.98 -11.83 12.88
CA LEU A 269 -10.55 -12.09 12.73
C LEU A 269 -9.77 -10.83 12.38
N ARG A 270 -10.23 -10.05 11.39
CA ARG A 270 -9.59 -8.78 11.00
C ARG A 270 -9.57 -7.77 12.14
N ALA A 271 -10.68 -7.60 12.85
CA ALA A 271 -10.73 -6.69 13.98
C ALA A 271 -9.84 -7.14 15.15
N MET A 272 -9.72 -8.45 15.39
CA MET A 272 -8.80 -9.01 16.39
C MET A 272 -7.34 -8.81 16.00
N GLU A 273 -7.00 -9.07 14.73
CA GLU A 273 -5.67 -8.82 14.18
C GLU A 273 -5.30 -7.34 14.31
N ALA A 274 -6.18 -6.44 13.88
CA ALA A 274 -5.99 -5.02 14.03
C ALA A 274 -5.69 -4.68 15.50
N LEU A 275 -6.58 -5.06 16.43
CA LEU A 275 -6.39 -4.77 17.84
C LEU A 275 -5.07 -5.35 18.41
N ILE A 276 -4.72 -6.59 18.07
CA ILE A 276 -3.45 -7.22 18.49
C ILE A 276 -2.27 -6.37 18.02
N LEU A 277 -2.24 -5.99 16.74
CA LEU A 277 -1.14 -5.20 16.18
C LEU A 277 -1.00 -3.83 16.85
N ARG A 278 -2.10 -3.12 17.14
CA ARG A 278 -2.04 -1.79 17.78
C ARG A 278 -1.56 -1.89 19.23
N LEU A 279 -1.99 -2.94 19.95
CA LEU A 279 -1.52 -3.22 21.30
C LEU A 279 -0.02 -3.60 21.31
N LEU A 280 0.43 -4.41 20.36
CA LEU A 280 1.85 -4.75 20.22
C LEU A 280 2.71 -3.52 19.85
N HIS A 281 2.23 -2.68 18.93
CA HIS A 281 2.91 -1.44 18.55
C HIS A 281 3.11 -0.50 19.73
N SER A 282 2.08 -0.31 20.56
CA SER A 282 2.15 0.55 21.74
C SER A 282 3.12 0.05 22.81
N GLY A 283 3.48 -1.24 22.78
CA GLY A 283 4.52 -1.81 23.65
C GLY A 283 4.04 -2.17 25.06
N GLY A 284 2.73 -2.35 25.27
CA GLY A 284 2.13 -2.70 26.56
C GLY A 284 0.91 -3.65 26.47
N GLN A 285 0.27 -3.94 27.61
CA GLN A 285 -0.99 -4.72 27.74
C GLN A 285 -0.97 -6.19 27.26
N LEU A 286 0.11 -6.91 27.55
CA LEU A 286 0.36 -8.25 27.00
C LEU A 286 -0.65 -9.33 27.40
N GLN A 287 -1.17 -9.31 28.64
CA GLN A 287 -2.20 -10.27 29.05
C GLN A 287 -3.45 -10.16 28.17
N LYS A 288 -3.83 -8.93 27.80
CA LYS A 288 -4.95 -8.66 26.90
C LYS A 288 -4.65 -9.20 25.49
N VAL A 289 -3.45 -8.91 24.98
CA VAL A 289 -2.97 -9.42 23.69
C VAL A 289 -3.00 -10.94 23.65
N GLN A 290 -2.48 -11.62 24.68
CA GLN A 290 -2.46 -13.08 24.76
C GLN A 290 -3.86 -13.69 24.75
N THR A 291 -4.81 -13.05 25.45
CA THR A 291 -6.21 -13.51 25.50
C THR A 291 -6.86 -13.40 24.12
N ILE A 292 -6.70 -12.25 23.46
CA ILE A 292 -7.25 -12.03 22.11
C ILE A 292 -6.59 -12.98 21.10
N PHE A 293 -5.29 -13.22 21.20
CA PHE A 293 -4.57 -14.12 20.30
C PHE A 293 -5.05 -15.58 20.40
N GLN A 294 -5.40 -16.07 21.60
CA GLN A 294 -5.98 -17.41 21.75
C GLN A 294 -7.33 -17.56 21.05
N ASP A 295 -8.19 -16.56 21.18
CA ASP A 295 -9.48 -16.54 20.48
C ASP A 295 -9.26 -16.42 18.95
N TYR A 296 -8.25 -15.66 18.52
CA TYR A 296 -7.89 -15.47 17.12
C TYR A 296 -7.45 -16.80 16.50
N GLU A 297 -6.54 -17.52 17.17
CA GLU A 297 -6.01 -18.81 16.70
C GLU A 297 -7.14 -19.84 16.52
N ARG A 298 -8.07 -19.92 17.47
CA ARG A 298 -9.23 -20.83 17.37
C ARG A 298 -10.11 -20.48 16.16
N LEU A 299 -10.50 -19.21 16.03
CA LEU A 299 -11.40 -18.77 14.96
C LEU A 299 -10.76 -18.91 13.56
N LEU A 300 -9.45 -18.69 13.48
CA LEU A 300 -8.67 -18.86 12.27
C LEU A 300 -8.64 -20.32 11.81
N GLN A 301 -8.46 -21.27 12.73
CA GLN A 301 -8.52 -22.70 12.43
C GLN A 301 -9.91 -23.10 11.92
N GLU A 302 -10.97 -22.62 12.55
CA GLU A 302 -12.35 -22.85 12.13
C GLU A 302 -12.60 -22.32 10.70
N LEU A 303 -12.13 -21.10 10.40
CA LEU A 303 -12.24 -20.51 9.07
C LEU A 303 -11.47 -21.31 8.02
N ALA A 304 -10.23 -21.73 8.31
CA ALA A 304 -9.42 -22.50 7.38
C ALA A 304 -10.02 -23.86 7.02
N ILE A 305 -10.77 -24.49 7.93
CA ILE A 305 -11.56 -25.69 7.65
C ILE A 305 -12.76 -25.34 6.77
N ALA A 306 -13.47 -24.25 7.07
CA ALA A 306 -14.66 -23.84 6.34
C ALA A 306 -14.40 -23.51 4.86
N VAL A 307 -13.21 -23.00 4.52
CA VAL A 307 -12.85 -22.66 3.13
C VAL A 307 -12.21 -23.81 2.34
N GLU A 308 -11.93 -24.95 2.98
CA GLU A 308 -11.26 -26.10 2.34
C GLU A 308 -11.96 -26.61 1.07
N PRO A 309 -13.31 -26.73 1.01
CA PRO A 309 -13.99 -27.16 -0.21
C PRO A 309 -13.71 -26.27 -1.42
N ILE A 310 -13.54 -24.96 -1.19
CA ILE A 310 -13.39 -23.93 -2.23
C ILE A 310 -12.02 -24.02 -2.87
N SER A 311 -11.02 -24.40 -2.09
CA SER A 311 -9.64 -24.58 -2.57
C SER A 311 -9.51 -25.64 -3.67
N THR A 312 -10.55 -26.47 -3.85
CA THR A 312 -10.59 -27.55 -4.86
C THR A 312 -11.41 -27.20 -6.11
N LEU A 313 -12.08 -26.05 -6.13
CA LEU A 313 -12.93 -25.63 -7.24
C LEU A 313 -12.10 -24.97 -8.35
N ASP A 314 -12.51 -25.19 -9.59
CA ASP A 314 -11.94 -24.51 -10.76
C ASP A 314 -12.74 -23.21 -11.04
N PRO A 315 -12.10 -22.03 -10.92
CA PRO A 315 -12.76 -20.74 -11.15
C PRO A 315 -13.32 -20.55 -12.56
N LEU A 316 -12.90 -21.37 -13.53
CA LEU A 316 -13.36 -21.29 -14.91
C LEU A 316 -14.56 -22.20 -15.20
N THR A 317 -14.83 -23.21 -14.36
CA THR A 317 -15.89 -24.21 -14.59
C THR A 317 -16.96 -24.29 -13.50
N ASP A 318 -16.66 -23.89 -12.25
CA ASP A 318 -17.55 -24.06 -11.08
C ASP A 318 -18.34 -22.79 -10.69
N SER A 319 -18.72 -21.96 -11.67
CA SER A 319 -19.25 -20.61 -11.44
C SER A 319 -20.48 -20.54 -10.52
N GLU A 320 -21.37 -21.52 -10.60
CA GLU A 320 -22.57 -21.57 -9.75
C GLU A 320 -22.23 -21.84 -8.28
N GLN A 321 -21.31 -22.77 -8.01
CA GLN A 321 -20.84 -23.06 -6.65
C GLN A 321 -20.05 -21.90 -6.07
N LEU A 322 -19.19 -21.27 -6.87
CA LEU A 322 -18.41 -20.12 -6.44
C LEU A 322 -19.28 -18.91 -6.07
N SER A 323 -20.38 -18.68 -6.80
CA SER A 323 -21.31 -17.59 -6.50
C SER A 323 -21.87 -17.63 -5.08
N LEU A 324 -22.03 -18.83 -4.49
CA LEU A 324 -22.48 -19.02 -3.11
C LEU A 324 -21.45 -18.54 -2.07
N TYR A 325 -20.17 -18.47 -2.46
CA TYR A 325 -19.06 -18.12 -1.58
C TYR A 325 -18.53 -16.70 -1.80
N VAL A 326 -18.83 -16.07 -2.94
CA VAL A 326 -18.29 -14.76 -3.34
C VAL A 326 -18.56 -13.66 -2.31
N GLU A 327 -19.76 -13.60 -1.73
CA GLU A 327 -20.12 -12.56 -0.76
C GLU A 327 -19.50 -12.78 0.64
N GLN A 328 -19.08 -14.02 0.94
CA GLN A 328 -18.53 -14.40 2.24
C GLN A 328 -16.99 -14.27 2.31
N LEU A 329 -16.31 -14.19 1.16
CA LEU A 329 -14.86 -14.41 1.06
C LEU A 329 -14.06 -13.30 0.36
N GLY A 330 -14.71 -12.23 -0.10
CA GLY A 330 -14.03 -11.07 -0.71
C GLY A 330 -12.96 -10.42 0.18
N ASP A 331 -13.03 -10.66 1.49
CA ASP A 331 -12.10 -10.15 2.49
C ASP A 331 -10.95 -11.13 2.85
N LEU A 332 -10.90 -12.34 2.28
CA LEU A 332 -9.89 -13.35 2.62
C LEU A 332 -8.45 -12.87 2.34
N TYR A 333 -8.22 -12.10 1.27
CA TYR A 333 -6.88 -11.59 0.98
C TYR A 333 -6.34 -10.69 2.08
N LYS A 334 -7.22 -9.92 2.74
CA LYS A 334 -6.80 -9.06 3.85
C LYS A 334 -6.29 -9.91 5.02
N LEU A 335 -6.83 -11.12 5.23
CA LEU A 335 -6.35 -12.06 6.25
C LEU A 335 -5.05 -12.78 5.86
N THR A 336 -4.83 -13.03 4.57
CA THR A 336 -3.57 -13.62 4.10
C THR A 336 -2.45 -12.59 4.00
N ALA A 337 -2.81 -11.33 3.77
CA ALA A 337 -1.89 -10.21 3.61
C ALA A 337 -1.58 -9.47 4.92
N GLY A 338 -2.48 -9.57 5.90
CA GLY A 338 -2.30 -9.00 7.22
C GLY A 338 -1.03 -9.53 7.87
N GLY A 339 -0.33 -8.67 8.61
CA GLY A 339 0.88 -8.97 9.38
C GLY A 339 0.59 -10.00 10.47
N PHE A 340 0.42 -11.24 10.04
CA PHE A 340 -0.27 -12.31 10.73
C PHE A 340 0.25 -12.45 12.16
N PRO A 341 -0.57 -12.18 13.20
CA PRO A 341 -0.12 -12.08 14.58
C PRO A 341 0.74 -13.27 15.04
N TYR A 342 0.50 -14.46 14.47
CA TYR A 342 1.22 -15.69 14.79
C TYR A 342 2.75 -15.54 14.74
N PHE A 343 3.30 -14.80 13.77
CA PHE A 343 4.75 -14.61 13.63
C PHE A 343 5.39 -13.99 14.88
N TYR A 344 4.62 -13.22 15.66
CA TYR A 344 5.10 -12.53 16.85
C TYR A 344 4.97 -13.37 18.14
N PHE A 345 4.13 -14.40 18.15
CA PHE A 345 3.84 -15.22 19.34
C PHE A 345 4.40 -16.62 19.28
N ASN A 346 4.48 -17.23 18.11
CA ASN A 346 4.79 -18.64 17.97
C ASN A 346 5.69 -18.91 16.76
N ASP A 347 6.48 -19.97 16.86
CA ASP A 347 7.40 -20.44 15.83
C ASP A 347 7.14 -21.93 15.61
N ASN A 348 6.11 -22.21 14.81
CA ASN A 348 5.70 -23.58 14.46
C ASN A 348 5.13 -23.65 13.03
N PRO A 349 5.97 -23.43 12.00
CA PRO A 349 5.56 -23.46 10.59
C PRO A 349 4.72 -24.67 10.17
N PRO A 350 5.05 -25.92 10.59
CA PRO A 350 4.25 -27.09 10.23
C PRO A 350 2.77 -26.98 10.63
N THR A 351 2.45 -26.20 11.66
CA THR A 351 1.08 -26.01 12.14
C THR A 351 0.36 -24.87 11.41
N PHE A 352 0.96 -23.69 11.30
CA PHE A 352 0.26 -22.51 10.77
C PHE A 352 0.31 -22.38 9.24
N ARG A 353 1.32 -22.94 8.59
CA ARG A 353 1.45 -22.84 7.13
C ARG A 353 0.33 -23.53 6.37
N PRO A 354 -0.09 -24.77 6.72
CA PRO A 354 -1.25 -25.38 6.08
C PRO A 354 -2.53 -24.55 6.19
N ILE A 355 -2.78 -23.94 7.36
CA ILE A 355 -3.92 -23.04 7.59
C ILE A 355 -3.85 -21.86 6.63
N ARG A 356 -2.69 -21.21 6.56
CA ARG A 356 -2.47 -20.05 5.69
C ARG A 356 -2.57 -20.40 4.20
N ASN A 357 -2.00 -21.52 3.77
CA ASN A 357 -2.04 -21.96 2.37
C ASN A 357 -3.49 -22.24 1.93
N ARG A 358 -4.33 -22.80 2.81
CA ARG A 358 -5.77 -22.98 2.54
C ARG A 358 -6.48 -21.65 2.32
N LEU A 359 -6.23 -20.66 3.19
CA LEU A 359 -6.80 -19.32 3.06
C LEU A 359 -6.32 -18.63 1.78
N ALA A 360 -5.03 -18.68 1.47
CA ALA A 360 -4.44 -18.11 0.25
C ALA A 360 -4.98 -18.78 -1.03
N THR A 361 -5.15 -20.10 -1.02
CA THR A 361 -5.76 -20.83 -2.15
C THR A 361 -7.21 -20.42 -2.35
N ALA A 362 -8.00 -20.35 -1.28
CA ALA A 362 -9.40 -19.91 -1.36
C ALA A 362 -9.51 -18.45 -1.83
N ALA A 363 -8.60 -17.57 -1.37
CA ALA A 363 -8.50 -16.20 -1.83
C ALA A 363 -8.20 -16.14 -3.35
N GLN A 364 -7.23 -16.92 -3.84
CA GLN A 364 -6.93 -17.04 -5.28
C GLN A 364 -8.15 -17.44 -6.09
N VAL A 365 -8.81 -18.55 -5.71
CA VAL A 365 -10.00 -19.06 -6.40
C VAL A 365 -11.08 -17.98 -6.45
N HIS A 366 -11.33 -17.29 -5.34
CA HIS A 366 -12.28 -16.20 -5.27
C HIS A 366 -11.96 -15.07 -6.26
N THR A 367 -10.73 -14.52 -6.24
CA THR A 367 -10.33 -13.44 -7.16
C THR A 367 -10.39 -13.85 -8.62
N GLN A 368 -9.96 -15.07 -8.95
CA GLN A 368 -10.02 -15.57 -10.31
C GLN A 368 -11.47 -15.75 -10.79
N SER A 369 -12.39 -16.14 -9.90
CA SER A 369 -13.83 -16.26 -10.21
C SER A 369 -14.51 -14.92 -10.53
N LEU A 370 -14.00 -13.82 -9.96
CA LEU A 370 -14.47 -12.46 -10.26
C LEU A 370 -13.94 -11.93 -11.60
N LEU A 371 -12.83 -12.48 -12.09
CA LEU A 371 -12.11 -11.99 -13.28
C LEU A 371 -11.81 -13.12 -14.31
N PRO A 372 -12.79 -13.96 -14.69
CA PRO A 372 -12.53 -15.16 -15.48
C PRO A 372 -12.02 -14.84 -16.89
N SER A 373 -12.40 -13.70 -17.47
CA SER A 373 -11.93 -13.26 -18.78
C SER A 373 -10.44 -12.91 -18.77
N SER A 374 -9.96 -12.22 -17.72
CA SER A 374 -8.54 -11.90 -17.55
C SER A 374 -7.72 -13.17 -17.35
N VAL A 375 -8.19 -14.08 -16.48
CA VAL A 375 -7.52 -15.37 -16.23
C VAL A 375 -7.40 -16.17 -17.53
N LYS A 376 -8.50 -16.33 -18.29
CA LYS A 376 -8.47 -17.04 -19.58
C LYS A 376 -7.50 -16.40 -20.58
N LYS A 377 -7.48 -15.06 -20.66
CA LYS A 377 -6.57 -14.31 -21.53
C LYS A 377 -5.10 -14.60 -21.18
N TYR A 378 -4.73 -14.48 -19.91
CA TYR A 378 -3.34 -14.68 -19.47
C TYR A 378 -2.90 -16.13 -19.66
N HIS A 379 -3.73 -17.10 -19.24
CA HIS A 379 -3.44 -18.52 -19.44
C HIS A 379 -3.27 -18.91 -20.92
N ALA A 380 -4.13 -18.42 -21.80
CA ALA A 380 -4.02 -18.70 -23.24
C ALA A 380 -2.72 -18.13 -23.83
N SER A 381 -2.31 -16.94 -23.39
CA SER A 381 -1.05 -16.32 -23.80
C SER A 381 0.14 -17.18 -23.37
N HIS A 382 0.21 -17.56 -22.09
CA HIS A 382 1.29 -18.36 -21.50
C HIS A 382 1.47 -19.72 -22.20
N GLN A 383 0.36 -20.37 -22.56
CA GLN A 383 0.41 -21.63 -23.33
C GLN A 383 0.98 -21.46 -24.74
N SER A 384 0.78 -20.29 -25.36
CA SER A 384 1.29 -20.00 -26.70
C SER A 384 2.78 -19.61 -26.72
N THR A 385 3.29 -19.05 -25.61
CA THR A 385 4.67 -18.56 -25.48
C THR A 385 5.65 -19.61 -24.94
N GLY A 386 5.17 -20.66 -24.25
CA GLY A 386 5.97 -21.70 -23.57
C GLY A 386 6.82 -22.64 -24.44
N ARG A 387 7.32 -22.19 -25.60
CA ARG A 387 8.21 -22.98 -26.49
C ARG A 387 9.35 -22.16 -27.09
N ARG A 388 9.63 -20.95 -26.59
CA ARG A 388 10.59 -20.02 -27.22
C ARG A 388 11.82 -19.80 -26.35
N THR A 389 12.99 -19.98 -26.95
CA THR A 389 14.20 -19.26 -26.50
C THR A 389 14.01 -17.78 -26.76
N LEU A 390 14.39 -16.94 -25.80
CA LEU A 390 14.31 -15.49 -25.94
C LEU A 390 15.56 -14.98 -26.68
N ASP A 391 15.37 -14.28 -27.79
CA ASP A 391 16.44 -13.54 -28.51
C ASP A 391 16.67 -12.14 -27.92
N ARG A 392 16.17 -11.90 -26.70
CA ARG A 392 16.23 -10.65 -25.95
C ARG A 392 16.54 -10.94 -24.48
N PRO A 393 16.99 -9.95 -23.69
CA PRO A 393 17.04 -10.06 -22.23
C PRO A 393 15.70 -10.51 -21.65
N ILE A 394 15.74 -11.27 -20.55
CA ILE A 394 14.55 -11.66 -19.78
C ILE A 394 13.97 -10.40 -19.14
N ARG A 395 12.67 -10.14 -19.35
CA ARG A 395 11.96 -9.05 -18.70
C ARG A 395 11.57 -9.48 -17.30
N VAL A 396 12.18 -8.85 -16.30
CA VAL A 396 11.91 -9.10 -14.89
C VAL A 396 11.19 -7.90 -14.31
N GLY A 397 9.95 -8.11 -13.88
CA GLY A 397 9.15 -7.13 -13.16
C GLY A 397 9.35 -7.28 -11.65
N TYR A 398 9.70 -6.22 -10.95
CA TYR A 398 9.68 -6.17 -9.48
C TYR A 398 8.53 -5.30 -9.01
N ILE A 399 7.65 -5.87 -8.17
CA ILE A 399 6.48 -5.17 -7.65
C ILE A 399 6.61 -4.94 -6.13
N ALA A 400 6.49 -3.68 -5.71
CA ALA A 400 6.46 -3.31 -4.28
C ALA A 400 6.04 -1.85 -4.01
N GLU A 401 5.36 -1.62 -2.88
CA GLU A 401 5.07 -0.30 -2.28
C GLU A 401 6.33 0.24 -1.58
N THR A 402 7.27 -0.67 -1.31
CA THR A 402 8.47 -0.46 -0.51
C THR A 402 9.72 -0.09 -1.34
N LEU A 403 9.55 0.13 -2.66
CA LEU A 403 10.59 0.64 -3.58
C LEU A 403 10.89 2.13 -3.34
N ARG A 404 11.43 2.44 -2.16
CA ARG A 404 11.72 3.77 -1.61
C ARG A 404 12.71 3.67 -0.43
N GLN A 405 12.92 4.74 0.34
CA GLN A 405 13.55 4.68 1.67
C GLN A 405 12.70 3.84 2.62
N HIS A 406 12.88 2.53 2.50
CA HIS A 406 12.29 1.45 3.26
C HIS A 406 13.27 0.28 3.24
N SER A 407 13.20 -0.62 4.21
CA SER A 407 14.09 -1.78 4.31
C SER A 407 14.25 -2.53 2.98
N VAL A 408 13.14 -2.88 2.33
CA VAL A 408 13.15 -3.60 1.05
C VAL A 408 13.84 -2.79 -0.04
N GLY A 409 13.44 -1.54 -0.30
CA GLY A 409 14.08 -0.69 -1.31
C GLY A 409 15.58 -0.47 -1.07
N TRP A 410 15.98 -0.33 0.21
CA TRP A 410 17.38 -0.23 0.61
C TRP A 410 18.22 -1.46 0.28
N LEU A 411 17.64 -2.65 0.46
CA LEU A 411 18.34 -3.92 0.27
C LEU A 411 18.30 -4.35 -1.20
N SER A 412 17.13 -4.25 -1.85
CA SER A 412 16.92 -4.69 -3.23
C SER A 412 17.66 -3.82 -4.24
N ARG A 413 17.92 -2.54 -3.94
CA ARG A 413 18.68 -1.65 -4.85
C ARG A 413 20.01 -2.23 -5.29
N TRP A 414 20.68 -3.03 -4.44
CA TRP A 414 21.98 -3.59 -4.78
C TRP A 414 21.89 -4.69 -5.84
N LEU A 415 20.84 -5.53 -5.80
CA LEU A 415 20.54 -6.46 -6.88
C LEU A 415 20.27 -5.69 -8.17
N LEU A 416 19.37 -4.71 -8.10
CA LEU A 416 18.95 -3.92 -9.26
C LEU A 416 20.14 -3.16 -9.87
N HIS A 417 21.02 -2.60 -9.05
CA HIS A 417 22.24 -1.95 -9.49
C HIS A 417 23.18 -2.89 -10.26
N TYR A 418 23.31 -4.14 -9.82
CA TYR A 418 24.29 -5.09 -10.35
C TYR A 418 23.78 -6.00 -11.46
N HIS A 419 22.50 -5.92 -11.82
CA HIS A 419 21.97 -6.68 -12.94
C HIS A 419 22.70 -6.41 -14.24
N ASP A 420 23.05 -7.50 -14.94
CA ASP A 420 23.55 -7.47 -16.30
C ASP A 420 22.39 -7.17 -17.28
N ARG A 421 22.40 -5.97 -17.85
CA ARG A 421 21.34 -5.48 -18.75
C ARG A 421 21.29 -6.19 -20.10
N ASP A 422 22.36 -6.90 -20.46
CA ASP A 422 22.35 -7.78 -21.63
C ASP A 422 21.60 -9.10 -21.37
N ARG A 423 21.32 -9.42 -20.09
CA ARG A 423 20.61 -10.64 -19.66
C ARG A 423 19.22 -10.34 -19.09
N VAL A 424 19.07 -9.21 -18.40
CA VAL A 424 17.83 -8.83 -17.71
C VAL A 424 17.41 -7.39 -18.07
N GLU A 425 16.17 -7.24 -18.52
CA GLU A 425 15.49 -5.95 -18.64
C GLU A 425 14.62 -5.75 -17.38
N VAL A 426 14.85 -4.69 -16.61
CA VAL A 426 14.23 -4.47 -15.29
C VAL A 426 13.05 -3.51 -15.38
N HIS A 427 11.88 -3.98 -14.95
CA HIS A 427 10.67 -3.19 -14.80
C HIS A 427 10.34 -3.07 -13.32
N LEU A 428 10.05 -1.86 -12.84
CA LEU A 428 9.65 -1.60 -11.45
C LEU A 428 8.20 -1.12 -11.39
N TYR A 429 7.41 -1.75 -10.53
CA TYR A 429 6.00 -1.43 -10.31
C TYR A 429 5.78 -1.00 -8.86
N THR A 430 5.29 0.22 -8.65
CA THR A 430 5.01 0.73 -7.31
C THR A 430 3.73 1.57 -7.27
N SER A 431 2.99 1.46 -6.18
CA SER A 431 1.76 2.23 -5.93
C SER A 431 2.01 3.50 -5.09
N THR A 432 3.26 3.72 -4.66
CA THR A 432 3.64 4.84 -3.78
C THR A 432 4.58 5.80 -4.49
N THR A 433 4.48 7.08 -4.15
CA THR A 433 5.42 8.10 -4.60
C THR A 433 5.75 8.97 -3.40
N LYS A 434 7.01 8.97 -2.99
CA LYS A 434 7.48 9.77 -1.85
C LYS A 434 8.33 10.92 -2.39
N ARG A 435 8.00 12.15 -1.97
CA ARG A 435 8.82 13.33 -2.31
C ARG A 435 10.16 13.25 -1.58
N ASP A 436 11.20 13.75 -2.23
CA ASP A 436 12.56 13.83 -1.68
C ASP A 436 13.13 12.47 -1.21
N ASP A 437 12.78 11.39 -1.90
CA ASP A 437 13.24 10.03 -1.61
C ASP A 437 14.35 9.61 -2.60
N PHE A 438 15.59 9.80 -2.18
CA PHE A 438 16.75 9.56 -3.05
C PHE A 438 16.91 8.07 -3.45
N VAL A 439 16.36 7.13 -2.68
CA VAL A 439 16.38 5.70 -3.02
C VAL A 439 15.41 5.44 -4.16
N GLN A 440 14.17 5.93 -4.05
CA GLN A 440 13.19 5.81 -5.14
C GLN A 440 13.67 6.53 -6.41
N ASP A 441 14.30 7.69 -6.28
CA ASP A 441 14.84 8.43 -7.43
C ASP A 441 15.98 7.66 -8.11
N ALA A 442 16.89 7.04 -7.36
CA ALA A 442 17.92 6.18 -7.92
C ALA A 442 17.33 4.92 -8.58
N LEU A 443 16.33 4.29 -7.96
CA LEU A 443 15.62 3.15 -8.54
C LEU A 443 14.98 3.51 -9.90
N ARG A 444 14.32 4.67 -9.98
CA ARG A 444 13.66 5.18 -11.19
C ARG A 444 14.65 5.57 -12.28
N ARG A 445 15.74 6.25 -11.93
CA ARG A 445 16.66 6.86 -12.90
C ARG A 445 17.78 5.91 -13.33
N ASP A 446 18.34 5.17 -12.38
CA ASP A 446 19.63 4.51 -12.55
C ASP A 446 19.52 2.97 -12.56
N TYR A 447 18.52 2.39 -11.88
CA TYR A 447 18.44 0.94 -11.65
C TYR A 447 17.27 0.22 -12.33
N SER A 448 16.47 0.92 -13.14
CA SER A 448 15.38 0.34 -13.91
C SER A 448 15.39 0.79 -15.36
N ASP A 449 14.92 -0.08 -16.24
CA ASP A 449 14.70 0.24 -17.65
C ASP A 449 13.30 0.86 -17.83
N ARG A 450 12.35 0.45 -16.99
CA ARG A 450 11.01 1.03 -16.88
C ARG A 450 10.58 1.18 -15.42
N PHE A 451 10.00 2.33 -15.09
CA PHE A 451 9.44 2.62 -13.77
C PHE A 451 7.97 3.00 -13.91
N HIS A 452 7.10 2.24 -13.25
CA HIS A 452 5.66 2.36 -13.35
C HIS A 452 5.05 2.74 -12.01
N THR A 453 4.35 3.88 -11.98
CA THR A 453 3.40 4.18 -10.91
C THR A 453 2.07 3.51 -11.26
N VAL A 454 1.67 2.51 -10.48
CA VAL A 454 0.54 1.64 -10.83
C VAL A 454 -0.78 2.05 -10.16
N SER A 455 -1.88 1.53 -10.71
CA SER A 455 -3.25 1.74 -10.20
C SER A 455 -3.45 1.21 -8.78
N ALA A 456 -4.54 1.64 -8.13
CA ALA A 456 -4.95 1.16 -6.81
C ALA A 456 -5.67 -0.21 -6.82
N THR A 457 -5.83 -0.86 -7.98
CA THR A 457 -6.54 -2.16 -8.09
C THR A 457 -5.65 -3.26 -8.66
N GLY A 458 -5.69 -4.44 -8.04
CA GLY A 458 -4.91 -5.60 -8.48
C GLY A 458 -5.20 -6.03 -9.93
N GLN A 459 -6.44 -5.88 -10.40
CA GLN A 459 -6.80 -6.16 -11.80
C GLN A 459 -6.06 -5.25 -12.79
N ALA A 460 -6.04 -3.93 -12.53
CA ALA A 460 -5.41 -2.98 -13.43
C ALA A 460 -3.88 -3.17 -13.43
N ILE A 461 -3.30 -3.47 -12.26
CA ILE A 461 -1.89 -3.83 -12.12
C ILE A 461 -1.57 -5.08 -12.94
N ALA A 462 -2.36 -6.14 -12.81
CA ALA A 462 -2.15 -7.39 -13.56
C ALA A 462 -2.26 -7.18 -15.08
N GLU A 463 -3.23 -6.38 -15.53
CA GLU A 463 -3.39 -6.05 -16.94
C GLU A 463 -2.20 -5.24 -17.47
N GLN A 464 -1.67 -4.31 -16.68
CA GLN A 464 -0.46 -3.56 -17.04
C GLN A 464 0.77 -4.50 -17.16
N ILE A 465 1.03 -5.33 -16.15
CA ILE A 465 2.14 -6.30 -16.17
C ILE A 465 2.04 -7.25 -17.38
N PHE A 466 0.83 -7.71 -17.69
CA PHE A 466 0.58 -8.55 -18.85
C PHE A 466 0.90 -7.82 -20.16
N ASN A 467 0.48 -6.55 -20.29
CA ASN A 467 0.72 -5.74 -21.49
C ASN A 467 2.19 -5.33 -21.66
N ASP A 468 2.96 -5.25 -20.56
CA ASP A 468 4.41 -5.06 -20.59
C ASP A 468 5.17 -6.35 -20.98
N GLU A 469 4.46 -7.48 -21.12
CA GLU A 469 4.97 -8.81 -21.47
C GLU A 469 6.12 -9.26 -20.54
N ILE A 470 5.91 -9.10 -19.22
CA ILE A 470 6.86 -9.54 -18.20
C ILE A 470 6.98 -11.08 -18.21
N ASP A 471 8.22 -11.57 -18.31
CA ASP A 471 8.52 -13.01 -18.31
C ASP A 471 8.55 -13.57 -16.88
N ILE A 472 9.15 -12.81 -15.96
CA ILE A 472 9.30 -13.17 -14.54
C ILE A 472 8.83 -11.99 -13.68
N LEU A 473 7.82 -12.22 -12.84
CA LEU A 473 7.35 -11.24 -11.87
C LEU A 473 7.82 -11.60 -10.46
N VAL A 474 8.44 -10.65 -9.78
CA VAL A 474 9.02 -10.79 -8.44
C VAL A 474 8.29 -9.86 -7.48
N ASP A 475 7.54 -10.44 -6.56
CA ASP A 475 6.91 -9.72 -5.45
C ASP A 475 7.91 -9.50 -4.31
N LEU A 476 8.16 -8.23 -3.99
CA LEU A 476 9.08 -7.83 -2.93
C LEU A 476 8.41 -7.53 -1.59
N ASP A 477 7.09 -7.36 -1.55
CA ASP A 477 6.34 -7.10 -0.32
C ASP A 477 5.87 -8.41 0.34
N GLY A 478 5.78 -9.48 -0.44
CA GLY A 478 5.25 -10.74 0.04
C GLY A 478 3.82 -10.52 0.50
N MET A 479 3.50 -10.97 1.70
CA MET A 479 2.15 -10.83 2.21
C MET A 479 1.77 -9.39 2.55
N THR A 480 2.69 -8.43 2.68
CA THR A 480 2.34 -7.14 3.31
C THR A 480 1.53 -6.17 2.44
N GLU A 481 1.29 -6.47 1.16
CA GLU A 481 0.47 -5.64 0.26
C GLU A 481 -0.67 -6.43 -0.43
N PRO A 482 -1.92 -6.35 0.07
CA PRO A 482 -3.04 -7.11 -0.46
C PRO A 482 -3.34 -6.84 -1.95
N THR A 483 -3.10 -5.61 -2.42
CA THR A 483 -3.38 -5.22 -3.81
C THR A 483 -2.47 -5.97 -4.77
N PHE A 484 -1.20 -6.17 -4.42
CA PHE A 484 -0.25 -6.93 -5.23
C PHE A 484 -0.52 -8.43 -5.15
N LEU A 485 -0.87 -8.96 -3.98
CA LEU A 485 -1.31 -10.36 -3.88
C LEU A 485 -2.50 -10.66 -4.81
N THR A 486 -3.43 -9.72 -4.94
CA THR A 486 -4.56 -9.83 -5.88
C THR A 486 -4.07 -9.87 -7.33
N ALA A 487 -3.09 -9.03 -7.69
CA ALA A 487 -2.48 -9.05 -9.03
C ALA A 487 -1.73 -10.37 -9.30
N MET A 488 -0.89 -10.80 -8.36
CA MET A 488 -0.12 -12.06 -8.43
C MET A 488 -1.07 -13.26 -8.60
N SER A 489 -2.21 -13.26 -7.91
CA SER A 489 -3.19 -14.36 -7.98
C SER A 489 -3.87 -14.50 -9.34
N LEU A 490 -3.86 -13.46 -10.17
CA LEU A 490 -4.36 -13.53 -11.54
C LEU A 490 -3.34 -14.16 -12.51
N LYS A 491 -2.09 -14.35 -12.07
CA LYS A 491 -0.97 -14.89 -12.85
C LYS A 491 -0.69 -14.13 -14.17
N PRO A 492 -0.50 -12.79 -14.14
CA PRO A 492 -0.23 -12.00 -15.34
C PRO A 492 1.12 -12.31 -16.01
N ALA A 493 2.13 -12.76 -15.25
CA ALA A 493 3.41 -13.24 -15.79
C ALA A 493 3.50 -14.77 -15.76
N PRO A 494 4.21 -15.40 -16.70
CA PRO A 494 4.32 -16.87 -16.75
C PRO A 494 5.01 -17.49 -15.53
N VAL A 495 6.09 -16.86 -15.06
CA VAL A 495 6.82 -17.25 -13.86
C VAL A 495 6.65 -16.16 -12.80
N GLN A 496 6.25 -16.56 -11.60
CA GLN A 496 6.08 -15.65 -10.47
C GLN A 496 6.88 -16.09 -9.25
N ILE A 497 7.48 -15.13 -8.57
CA ILE A 497 8.42 -15.34 -7.49
C ILE A 497 8.04 -14.45 -6.31
N SER A 498 8.14 -14.97 -5.10
CA SER A 498 8.18 -14.15 -3.88
C SER A 498 9.63 -14.02 -3.41
N TRP A 499 10.09 -12.78 -3.20
CA TRP A 499 11.39 -12.48 -2.61
C TRP A 499 11.40 -11.08 -2.01
N LEU A 500 11.39 -11.02 -0.68
CA LEU A 500 12.37 -10.34 0.18
C LEU A 500 11.68 -9.79 1.41
N GLY A 501 10.65 -8.96 1.21
CA GLY A 501 10.05 -8.15 2.27
C GLY A 501 9.33 -8.96 3.34
N PHE A 502 8.87 -10.17 2.98
CA PHE A 502 8.23 -11.06 3.93
C PHE A 502 8.44 -12.54 3.57
N ASP A 503 7.85 -13.41 4.39
CA ASP A 503 7.77 -14.84 4.17
C ASP A 503 6.94 -15.18 2.90
N GLY A 504 7.13 -16.37 2.32
CA GLY A 504 6.43 -16.80 1.11
C GLY A 504 4.91 -16.66 1.24
N SER A 505 4.25 -16.15 0.21
CA SER A 505 2.82 -15.80 0.16
C SER A 505 1.85 -16.94 0.46
N GLY A 506 2.18 -18.19 0.11
CA GLY A 506 1.24 -19.32 0.11
C GLY A 506 0.24 -19.32 -1.04
N ILE A 507 0.31 -18.38 -1.98
CA ILE A 507 -0.61 -18.26 -3.11
C ILE A 507 -0.22 -19.27 -4.21
N PRO A 508 -1.14 -20.13 -4.68
CA PRO A 508 -0.83 -21.13 -5.70
C PRO A 508 -0.26 -20.59 -7.03
N ALA A 509 -0.60 -19.36 -7.41
CA ALA A 509 -0.10 -18.70 -8.62
C ALA A 509 1.36 -18.24 -8.51
N VAL A 510 1.92 -18.16 -7.30
CA VAL A 510 3.33 -17.84 -7.06
C VAL A 510 4.13 -19.14 -7.13
N ASP A 511 5.05 -19.24 -8.08
CA ASP A 511 5.72 -20.50 -8.41
C ASP A 511 6.90 -20.79 -7.47
N TYR A 512 7.66 -19.76 -7.13
CA TYR A 512 8.91 -19.90 -6.39
C TYR A 512 9.01 -18.95 -5.19
N PHE A 513 9.68 -19.42 -4.13
CA PHE A 513 10.14 -18.58 -3.01
C PHE A 513 11.67 -18.62 -2.95
N ILE A 514 12.32 -17.46 -3.04
CA ILE A 514 13.80 -17.39 -2.99
C ILE A 514 14.27 -17.53 -1.55
N ALA A 515 15.16 -18.49 -1.32
CA ALA A 515 15.77 -18.76 -0.02
C ALA A 515 17.25 -19.14 -0.16
N ASP A 516 17.88 -19.49 0.95
CA ASP A 516 19.18 -20.16 1.00
C ASP A 516 19.15 -21.34 1.98
N SER A 517 20.28 -22.03 2.12
CA SER A 517 20.42 -23.21 2.98
C SER A 517 20.24 -22.94 4.47
N TYR A 518 20.19 -21.67 4.90
CA TYR A 518 20.15 -21.31 6.32
C TYR A 518 18.83 -20.68 6.74
N VAL A 519 18.25 -19.82 5.88
CA VAL A 519 17.05 -19.04 6.21
C VAL A 519 15.82 -19.91 6.36
N LEU A 520 15.79 -21.08 5.72
CA LEU A 520 14.78 -22.11 5.91
C LEU A 520 15.41 -23.47 6.20
N PRO A 521 14.79 -24.29 7.07
CA PRO A 521 15.20 -25.67 7.24
C PRO A 521 14.90 -26.50 5.99
N ASP A 522 15.57 -27.64 5.84
CA ASP A 522 15.30 -28.59 4.74
C ASP A 522 13.87 -29.16 4.79
N SER A 523 13.25 -29.20 5.97
CA SER A 523 11.85 -29.62 6.15
C SER A 523 10.83 -28.61 5.63
N ALA A 524 11.26 -27.40 5.26
CA ALA A 524 10.35 -26.35 4.79
C ALA A 524 9.56 -26.75 3.53
N ASP A 525 10.14 -27.57 2.66
CA ASP A 525 9.48 -28.04 1.45
C ASP A 525 8.19 -28.87 1.73
N GLN A 526 7.95 -29.28 2.99
CA GLN A 526 6.75 -30.02 3.39
C GLN A 526 5.51 -29.13 3.58
N TYR A 527 5.67 -27.82 3.78
CA TYR A 527 4.59 -26.92 4.16
C TYR A 527 4.58 -25.56 3.45
N TYR A 528 5.56 -25.28 2.58
CA TYR A 528 5.47 -24.16 1.64
C TYR A 528 4.65 -24.56 0.41
N GLN A 529 3.83 -23.62 -0.07
CA GLN A 529 3.06 -23.80 -1.30
C GLN A 529 3.96 -23.57 -2.52
N GLU A 530 4.80 -22.53 -2.46
CA GLU A 530 5.79 -22.22 -3.46
C GLU A 530 6.91 -23.26 -3.46
N LYS A 531 7.50 -23.52 -4.63
CA LYS A 531 8.75 -24.27 -4.70
C LYS A 531 9.89 -23.43 -4.15
N ILE A 532 10.54 -23.89 -3.09
CA ILE A 532 11.65 -23.16 -2.49
C ILE A 532 12.86 -23.24 -3.44
N TRP A 533 13.27 -22.08 -3.96
CA TRP A 533 14.48 -21.95 -4.77
C TRP A 533 15.64 -21.50 -3.89
N ARG A 534 16.50 -22.46 -3.52
CA ARG A 534 17.68 -22.19 -2.69
C ARG A 534 18.83 -21.70 -3.56
N LEU A 535 19.22 -20.44 -3.38
CA LEU A 535 20.40 -19.89 -4.03
C LEU A 535 21.68 -20.54 -3.52
N PRO A 536 22.75 -20.60 -4.34
CA PRO A 536 23.98 -21.32 -3.99
C PRO A 536 24.73 -20.79 -2.76
N LYS A 537 24.55 -19.51 -2.43
CA LYS A 537 25.22 -18.84 -1.31
C LYS A 537 24.23 -18.26 -0.32
N THR A 538 23.56 -17.18 -0.70
CA THR A 538 22.70 -16.41 0.21
C THR A 538 21.47 -15.90 -0.50
N TYR A 539 20.34 -15.80 0.21
CA TYR A 539 19.10 -15.26 -0.34
C TYR A 539 19.09 -13.72 -0.40
N ILE A 540 20.10 -13.07 0.19
CA ILE A 540 20.25 -11.62 0.19
C ILE A 540 21.73 -11.23 0.26
N ALA A 541 22.13 -10.23 -0.52
CA ALA A 541 23.43 -9.59 -0.36
C ALA A 541 23.33 -8.08 -0.58
N VAL A 542 24.17 -7.33 0.12
CA VAL A 542 24.26 -5.87 0.03
C VAL A 542 25.70 -5.45 -0.19
N ASP A 543 25.92 -4.27 -0.79
CA ASP A 543 27.26 -3.71 -0.97
C ASP A 543 27.50 -2.51 -0.04
N GLY A 544 27.07 -2.70 1.20
CA GLY A 544 27.25 -1.75 2.29
C GLY A 544 26.10 -0.78 2.54
N PHE A 545 26.38 0.12 3.48
CA PHE A 545 25.45 1.11 4.00
C PHE A 545 26.16 2.46 4.19
N GLU A 546 25.42 3.52 3.88
CA GLU A 546 25.76 4.91 4.13
C GLU A 546 25.63 5.18 5.63
N ILE A 547 26.65 5.80 6.21
CA ILE A 547 26.81 6.00 7.66
C ILE A 547 27.32 7.43 7.91
N PHE A 548 26.71 8.13 8.86
CA PHE A 548 27.15 9.45 9.31
C PHE A 548 28.11 9.39 10.50
N THR A 549 28.51 10.54 11.03
CA THR A 549 29.19 10.62 12.33
C THR A 549 28.18 10.38 13.46
N PRO A 550 28.53 9.63 14.51
CA PRO A 550 27.65 9.43 15.66
C PRO A 550 27.22 10.77 16.28
N THR A 551 25.94 10.89 16.62
CA THR A 551 25.36 12.10 17.24
C THR A 551 25.21 11.98 18.74
N LEU A 552 25.34 10.76 19.29
CA LEU A 552 25.28 10.48 20.71
C LEU A 552 26.54 9.77 21.22
N ARG A 553 26.82 9.95 22.50
CA ARG A 553 27.86 9.21 23.25
C ARG A 553 27.24 8.53 24.46
N ARG A 554 27.89 7.49 24.99
CA ARG A 554 27.45 6.77 26.20
C ARG A 554 27.23 7.70 27.41
N GLN A 555 28.07 8.73 27.54
CA GLN A 555 27.98 9.73 28.61
C GLN A 555 26.70 10.56 28.55
N ASP A 556 26.20 10.87 27.35
CA ASP A 556 24.96 11.62 27.15
C ASP A 556 23.74 10.80 27.63
N LEU A 557 23.89 9.47 27.76
CA LEU A 557 22.91 8.53 28.30
C LEU A 557 23.20 8.14 29.76
N GLY A 558 24.19 8.75 30.42
CA GLY A 558 24.59 8.38 31.78
C GLY A 558 25.11 6.94 31.90
N ILE A 559 25.70 6.40 30.83
CA ILE A 559 26.34 5.08 30.82
C ILE A 559 27.86 5.28 31.03
N PRO A 560 28.48 4.60 32.00
CA PRO A 560 29.93 4.65 32.20
C PRO A 560 30.71 4.08 31.00
N ASP A 561 31.85 4.70 30.67
CA ASP A 561 32.64 4.32 29.48
C ASP A 561 33.09 2.84 29.44
N ARG A 562 33.31 2.23 30.61
CA ARG A 562 33.76 0.83 30.74
C ARG A 562 32.61 -0.18 30.90
N ALA A 563 31.36 0.28 30.95
CA ALA A 563 30.22 -0.61 31.10
C ALA A 563 29.94 -1.33 29.77
N ILE A 564 29.44 -2.56 29.87
CA ILE A 564 28.99 -3.32 28.69
C ILE A 564 27.62 -2.81 28.27
N VAL A 565 27.43 -2.52 27.00
CA VAL A 565 26.14 -2.06 26.47
C VAL A 565 25.54 -3.13 25.57
N TYR A 566 24.46 -3.75 26.02
CA TYR A 566 23.59 -4.55 25.17
C TYR A 566 22.61 -3.64 24.43
N LEU A 567 22.28 -3.97 23.18
CA LEU A 567 21.29 -3.24 22.38
C LEU A 567 20.19 -4.18 21.88
N SER A 568 18.94 -3.74 21.98
CA SER A 568 17.83 -4.29 21.20
C SER A 568 17.20 -3.16 20.38
N SER A 569 17.21 -3.32 19.06
CA SER A 569 16.75 -2.30 18.10
C SER A 569 15.62 -2.83 17.23
N GLN A 570 14.48 -3.14 17.86
CA GLN A 570 13.29 -3.66 17.19
C GLN A 570 12.05 -2.88 17.60
N THR A 571 11.03 -2.91 16.75
CA THR A 571 9.72 -2.32 17.04
C THR A 571 8.97 -3.13 18.10
N GLY A 572 7.91 -2.55 18.67
CA GLY A 572 7.06 -3.22 19.66
C GLY A 572 6.50 -4.56 19.18
N LEU A 573 6.20 -4.69 17.87
CA LEU A 573 5.72 -5.93 17.25
C LEU A 573 6.62 -7.14 17.52
N LYS A 574 7.94 -6.97 17.51
CA LYS A 574 8.90 -8.06 17.65
C LYS A 574 9.30 -8.34 19.10
N ARG A 575 8.67 -7.66 20.07
CA ARG A 575 8.95 -7.84 21.49
C ARG A 575 7.99 -8.86 22.07
N ASN A 576 8.58 -9.96 22.54
CA ASN A 576 7.87 -10.96 23.31
C ASN A 576 8.31 -10.87 24.78
N PRO A 577 7.39 -10.82 25.76
CA PRO A 577 7.74 -10.75 27.19
C PRO A 577 8.66 -11.90 27.63
N HIS A 578 8.48 -13.11 27.10
CA HIS A 578 9.36 -14.24 27.39
C HIS A 578 10.80 -13.95 26.94
N ASN A 579 10.98 -13.48 25.70
CA ASN A 579 12.30 -13.14 25.17
C ASN A 579 12.95 -11.97 25.92
N VAL A 580 12.18 -10.95 26.31
CA VAL A 580 12.70 -9.84 27.12
C VAL A 580 13.16 -10.32 28.51
N LYS A 581 12.42 -11.24 29.16
CA LYS A 581 12.87 -11.88 30.41
C LYS A 581 14.18 -12.63 30.24
N VAL A 582 14.33 -13.39 29.15
CA VAL A 582 15.58 -14.08 28.79
C VAL A 582 16.73 -13.08 28.60
N GLN A 583 16.50 -11.96 27.93
CA GLN A 583 17.51 -10.89 27.79
C GLN A 583 17.89 -10.25 29.12
N LEU A 584 16.92 -10.03 30.01
CA LEU A 584 17.16 -9.48 31.35
C LEU A 584 17.93 -10.46 32.25
N GLN A 585 17.81 -11.77 32.05
CA GLN A 585 18.66 -12.75 32.74
C GLN A 585 20.15 -12.57 32.40
N ILE A 586 20.48 -12.20 31.16
CA ILE A 586 21.85 -11.85 30.76
C ILE A 586 22.34 -10.64 31.55
N LEU A 587 21.51 -9.59 31.63
CA LEU A 587 21.85 -8.39 32.42
C LEU A 587 22.07 -8.71 33.89
N LYS A 588 21.23 -9.57 34.48
CA LYS A 588 21.38 -10.01 35.86
C LYS A 588 22.73 -10.70 36.10
N ALA A 589 23.18 -11.52 35.15
CA ALA A 589 24.45 -12.24 35.23
C ALA A 589 25.69 -11.39 34.89
N VAL A 590 25.52 -10.22 34.29
CA VAL A 590 26.60 -9.28 33.97
C VAL A 590 26.37 -7.95 34.71
N PRO A 591 26.86 -7.79 35.95
CA PRO A 591 26.44 -6.68 36.83
C PRO A 591 26.74 -5.26 36.32
N SER A 592 27.82 -5.08 35.55
CA SER A 592 28.22 -3.77 35.00
C SER A 592 27.77 -3.58 33.55
N SER A 593 26.59 -4.09 33.18
CA SER A 593 26.01 -3.89 31.86
C SER A 593 24.75 -3.02 31.86
N TYR A 594 24.48 -2.36 30.74
CA TYR A 594 23.28 -1.59 30.46
C TYR A 594 22.54 -2.20 29.29
N PHE A 595 21.22 -2.07 29.27
CA PHE A 595 20.41 -2.44 28.13
C PHE A 595 19.87 -1.18 27.46
N LEU A 596 20.32 -0.96 26.24
CA LEU A 596 19.88 0.11 25.37
C LEU A 596 18.72 -0.41 24.52
N ILE A 597 17.56 0.20 24.68
CA ILE A 597 16.33 -0.15 23.99
C ILE A 597 16.04 0.94 22.97
N LYS A 598 16.09 0.60 21.69
CA LYS A 598 15.56 1.44 20.62
C LYS A 598 14.22 0.87 20.17
N SER A 599 13.19 1.71 20.15
CA SER A 599 11.92 1.37 19.53
C SER A 599 11.49 2.52 18.65
N THR A 600 11.19 2.21 17.39
CA THR A 600 10.55 3.18 16.51
C THR A 600 9.07 2.94 16.49
N GLY A 601 8.31 4.02 16.70
CA GLY A 601 6.86 3.97 16.68
C GLY A 601 6.20 3.25 17.87
N SER A 602 6.85 3.16 19.03
CA SER A 602 6.20 2.74 20.29
C SER A 602 5.87 3.93 21.17
N ASP A 603 4.88 3.78 22.06
CA ASP A 603 4.60 4.78 23.09
C ASP A 603 5.75 4.73 24.13
N PRO A 604 6.48 5.84 24.36
CA PRO A 604 7.64 5.83 25.24
C PRO A 604 7.32 5.41 26.68
N ASP A 605 6.18 5.85 27.21
CA ASP A 605 5.80 5.60 28.60
C ASP A 605 5.37 4.15 28.78
N LEU A 606 4.51 3.63 27.89
CA LEU A 606 4.09 2.22 27.92
C LEU A 606 5.26 1.27 27.72
N LEU A 607 6.17 1.59 26.80
CA LEU A 607 7.36 0.81 26.56
C LEU A 607 8.27 0.79 27.79
N GLN A 608 8.45 1.95 28.43
CA GLN A 608 9.27 2.06 29.63
C GLN A 608 8.69 1.24 30.78
N SER A 609 7.39 1.38 31.06
CA SER A 609 6.69 0.58 32.06
C SER A 609 6.83 -0.92 31.78
N PHE A 610 6.64 -1.35 30.53
CA PHE A 610 6.80 -2.76 30.13
C PHE A 610 8.18 -3.33 30.50
N PHE A 611 9.27 -2.61 30.21
CA PHE A 611 10.61 -3.07 30.55
C PHE A 611 10.89 -3.01 32.06
N PHE A 612 10.34 -2.02 32.77
CA PHE A 612 10.51 -1.90 34.22
C PHE A 612 9.81 -3.02 34.98
N ASP A 613 8.58 -3.35 34.63
CA ASP A 613 7.82 -4.44 35.26
C ASP A 613 8.57 -5.78 35.10
N LEU A 614 9.05 -6.07 33.89
CA LEU A 614 9.83 -7.28 33.63
C LEU A 614 11.20 -7.28 34.32
N ALA A 615 11.85 -6.12 34.42
CA ALA A 615 13.12 -5.99 35.13
C ALA A 615 12.95 -6.22 36.63
N GLU A 616 11.87 -5.72 37.23
CA GLU A 616 11.53 -5.98 38.64
C GLU A 616 11.32 -7.48 38.89
N GLU A 617 10.53 -8.16 38.04
CA GLU A 617 10.30 -9.61 38.15
C GLU A 617 11.60 -10.43 38.12
N ILE A 618 12.56 -10.04 37.28
CA ILE A 618 13.85 -10.74 37.15
C ILE A 618 14.86 -10.30 38.23
N GLY A 619 14.66 -9.13 38.84
CA GLY A 619 15.58 -8.53 39.82
C GLY A 619 16.73 -7.77 39.17
N VAL A 620 16.45 -6.99 38.12
CA VAL A 620 17.38 -6.07 37.45
C VAL A 620 16.95 -4.63 37.75
N GLY A 621 17.89 -3.78 38.17
CA GLY A 621 17.61 -2.37 38.44
C GLY A 621 17.22 -1.60 37.18
N SER A 622 16.16 -0.80 37.25
CA SER A 622 15.68 0.05 36.15
C SER A 622 16.71 1.12 35.75
N ASP A 623 17.62 1.48 36.65
CA ASP A 623 18.75 2.38 36.41
C ASP A 623 19.77 1.83 35.40
N ARG A 624 19.64 0.56 34.98
CA ARG A 624 20.44 -0.09 33.93
C ARG A 624 19.77 -0.11 32.56
N LEU A 625 18.51 0.33 32.46
CA LEU A 625 17.77 0.39 31.21
C LEU A 625 17.83 1.81 30.64
N ARG A 626 18.08 1.95 29.35
CA ARG A 626 18.12 3.23 28.63
C ARG A 626 17.31 3.14 27.36
N PHE A 627 16.50 4.16 27.10
CA PHE A 627 15.63 4.22 25.94
C PHE A 627 16.15 5.28 24.99
N LEU A 628 16.41 4.89 23.74
CA LEU A 628 16.84 5.82 22.70
C LEU A 628 15.65 6.55 22.10
N PRO A 629 15.80 7.84 21.72
CA PRO A 629 14.80 8.52 20.92
C PRO A 629 14.75 7.94 19.50
N ASP A 630 13.70 8.29 18.77
CA ASP A 630 13.66 8.08 17.33
C ASP A 630 14.64 9.00 16.62
N PHE A 631 15.34 8.45 15.61
CA PHE A 631 16.26 9.21 14.76
C PHE A 631 15.58 9.45 13.41
N PRO A 632 15.52 10.70 12.93
CA PRO A 632 14.82 11.03 11.69
C PRO A 632 15.54 10.49 10.44
N LEU A 633 16.84 10.23 10.52
CA LEU A 633 17.65 9.77 9.40
C LEU A 633 18.28 8.40 9.68
N GLU A 634 18.22 7.50 8.70
CA GLU A 634 18.76 6.14 8.83
C GLU A 634 20.29 6.13 8.99
N PHE A 635 20.98 7.09 8.39
CA PHE A 635 22.44 7.24 8.50
C PHE A 635 22.88 7.58 9.93
N GLU A 636 22.10 8.41 10.62
CA GLU A 636 22.32 8.78 12.01
C GLU A 636 22.10 7.58 12.92
N HIS A 637 21.02 6.84 12.68
CA HIS A 637 20.77 5.59 13.39
C HIS A 637 21.95 4.63 13.31
N ARG A 638 22.46 4.35 12.10
CA ARG A 638 23.59 3.43 11.89
C ARG A 638 24.85 3.90 12.61
N ALA A 639 25.12 5.20 12.59
CA ALA A 639 26.27 5.77 13.29
C ALA A 639 26.19 5.51 14.81
N ASN A 640 25.00 5.68 15.39
CA ASN A 640 24.76 5.48 16.81
C ASN A 640 24.70 4.00 17.25
N LEU A 641 24.69 3.03 16.32
CA LEU A 641 24.81 1.61 16.68
C LEU A 641 26.11 1.31 17.45
N GLN A 642 27.18 2.08 17.21
CA GLN A 642 28.46 1.95 17.93
C GLN A 642 28.39 2.27 19.43
N LEU A 643 27.26 2.79 19.91
CA LEU A 643 27.00 2.89 21.36
C LEU A 643 26.97 1.51 22.02
N ALA A 644 26.58 0.46 21.29
CA ALA A 644 26.47 -0.90 21.78
C ALA A 644 27.79 -1.68 21.68
N ASP A 645 27.96 -2.66 22.56
CA ASP A 645 29.01 -3.67 22.48
C ASP A 645 28.50 -5.00 21.91
N VAL A 646 27.22 -5.31 22.13
CA VAL A 646 26.57 -6.56 21.71
C VAL A 646 25.10 -6.30 21.40
N VAL A 647 24.58 -6.85 20.30
CA VAL A 647 23.15 -6.84 20.00
C VAL A 647 22.49 -8.11 20.56
N LEU A 648 21.41 -7.93 21.30
CA LEU A 648 20.51 -9.01 21.73
C LEU A 648 19.33 -9.03 20.77
N ASP A 649 19.32 -9.99 19.87
CA ASP A 649 18.27 -10.16 18.88
C ASP A 649 16.97 -10.70 19.49
N THR A 650 15.84 -10.47 18.85
CA THR A 650 14.52 -10.88 19.34
C THR A 650 14.09 -12.23 18.78
N TYR A 651 13.22 -12.93 19.51
CA TYR A 651 12.61 -14.20 19.11
C TYR A 651 11.15 -14.23 19.59
N PRO A 652 10.16 -14.75 18.83
CA PRO A 652 10.26 -15.57 17.61
C PRO A 652 10.38 -14.80 16.29
N TYR A 653 10.57 -13.49 16.32
CA TYR A 653 10.82 -12.69 15.13
C TYR A 653 12.13 -11.92 15.30
N ASN A 654 13.14 -12.27 14.52
CA ASN A 654 14.46 -11.62 14.52
C ASN A 654 14.46 -10.24 13.83
N GLY A 655 15.60 -9.56 13.94
CA GLY A 655 16.02 -8.55 12.97
C GLY A 655 16.22 -9.10 11.56
N ALA A 656 16.18 -8.19 10.60
CA ALA A 656 16.57 -8.44 9.22
C ALA A 656 17.52 -7.32 8.78
N THR A 657 16.99 -6.16 8.35
CA THR A 657 17.80 -4.97 8.03
C THR A 657 18.67 -4.53 9.21
N THR A 658 18.11 -4.51 10.42
CA THR A 658 18.85 -4.12 11.64
C THR A 658 19.98 -5.09 11.96
N THR A 659 19.84 -6.37 11.62
CA THR A 659 20.91 -7.37 11.72
C THR A 659 22.01 -7.08 10.70
N LEU A 660 21.66 -6.83 9.43
CA LEU A 660 22.64 -6.47 8.40
C LEU A 660 23.42 -5.21 8.77
N GLU A 661 22.73 -4.20 9.30
CA GLU A 661 23.35 -2.95 9.76
C GLU A 661 24.30 -3.21 10.94
N ALA A 662 23.89 -4.00 11.93
CA ALA A 662 24.73 -4.35 13.08
C ALA A 662 25.98 -5.16 12.66
N LEU A 663 25.82 -6.18 11.82
CA LEU A 663 26.93 -6.97 11.29
C LEU A 663 27.86 -6.10 10.44
N TRP A 664 27.30 -5.22 9.60
CA TRP A 664 28.08 -4.26 8.83
C TRP A 664 28.86 -3.34 9.75
N MET A 665 28.28 -2.85 10.85
CA MET A 665 28.97 -2.01 11.84
C MET A 665 29.99 -2.78 12.69
N GLY A 666 30.09 -4.11 12.54
CA GLY A 666 31.06 -4.95 13.26
C GLY A 666 30.60 -5.36 14.66
N LEU A 667 29.30 -5.25 14.97
CA LEU A 667 28.76 -5.60 16.27
C LEU A 667 28.50 -7.11 16.37
N PRO A 668 28.98 -7.77 17.44
CA PRO A 668 28.53 -9.11 17.79
C PRO A 668 27.02 -9.15 18.03
N ILE A 669 26.37 -10.22 17.58
CA ILE A 669 24.93 -10.45 17.76
C ILE A 669 24.74 -11.77 18.47
N VAL A 670 23.86 -11.80 19.47
CA VAL A 670 23.33 -13.02 20.05
C VAL A 670 21.91 -13.23 19.53
N THR A 671 21.66 -14.34 18.84
CA THR A 671 20.38 -14.67 18.23
C THR A 671 19.96 -16.10 18.53
N ARG A 672 18.65 -16.32 18.66
CA ARG A 672 18.07 -17.65 18.85
C ARG A 672 17.49 -18.12 17.52
N VAL A 673 17.98 -19.26 17.04
CA VAL A 673 17.54 -19.88 15.81
C VAL A 673 16.16 -20.51 16.00
N GLY A 674 15.22 -20.12 15.14
CA GLY A 674 13.89 -20.71 15.08
C GLY A 674 13.66 -21.63 13.88
N GLU A 675 12.41 -21.90 13.53
CA GLU A 675 11.99 -22.70 12.38
C GLU A 675 11.44 -21.86 11.22
N GLN A 676 10.68 -20.80 11.54
CA GLN A 676 10.08 -19.91 10.54
C GLN A 676 11.10 -18.95 9.93
N PHE A 677 10.81 -18.46 8.72
CA PHE A 677 11.65 -17.49 8.01
C PHE A 677 12.01 -16.27 8.89
N ALA A 678 11.01 -15.68 9.54
CA ALA A 678 11.15 -14.54 10.43
C ALA A 678 12.08 -14.79 11.63
N ALA A 679 12.23 -16.04 12.08
CA ALA A 679 13.05 -16.47 13.22
C ALA A 679 14.44 -16.98 12.82
N ARG A 680 14.82 -16.82 11.54
CA ARG A 680 16.09 -17.34 11.00
C ARG A 680 16.89 -16.30 10.22
N ASN A 681 16.37 -15.08 10.03
CA ASN A 681 17.06 -14.00 9.31
C ASN A 681 18.46 -13.71 9.89
N SER A 682 18.57 -13.53 11.22
CA SER A 682 19.87 -13.27 11.84
C SER A 682 20.82 -14.46 11.72
N TYR A 683 20.30 -15.68 11.86
CA TYR A 683 21.07 -16.91 11.68
C TYR A 683 21.70 -17.01 10.28
N THR A 684 20.89 -16.88 9.22
CA THR A 684 21.41 -16.95 7.85
C THR A 684 22.42 -15.84 7.57
N MET A 685 22.16 -14.62 8.03
CA MET A 685 23.07 -13.50 7.82
C MET A 685 24.40 -13.71 8.55
N MET A 686 24.40 -14.20 9.79
CA MET A 686 25.61 -14.52 10.53
C MET A 686 26.42 -15.62 9.84
N MET A 687 25.77 -16.72 9.43
CA MET A 687 26.42 -17.81 8.69
C MET A 687 27.03 -17.32 7.37
N ASN A 688 26.27 -16.54 6.60
CA ASN A 688 26.73 -15.96 5.34
C ASN A 688 27.79 -14.87 5.51
N ALA A 689 27.93 -14.28 6.70
CA ALA A 689 29.04 -13.40 7.07
C ALA A 689 30.25 -14.16 7.65
N GLY A 690 30.16 -15.47 7.83
CA GLY A 690 31.21 -16.31 8.41
C GLY A 690 31.34 -16.20 9.93
N ILE A 691 30.25 -15.89 10.63
CA ILE A 691 30.19 -15.75 12.09
C ILE A 691 29.32 -16.85 12.68
N THR A 692 29.87 -17.61 13.63
CA THR A 692 29.14 -18.66 14.34
C THR A 692 28.91 -18.33 15.81
N GLU A 693 29.73 -17.42 16.36
CA GLU A 693 29.64 -16.99 17.74
C GLU A 693 28.38 -16.14 17.98
N GLY A 694 27.61 -16.50 19.02
CA GLY A 694 26.32 -15.86 19.33
C GLY A 694 25.09 -16.56 18.75
N ILE A 695 25.27 -17.66 18.01
CA ILE A 695 24.15 -18.46 17.50
C ILE A 695 23.72 -19.47 18.58
N ALA A 696 22.46 -19.36 19.02
CA ALA A 696 21.86 -20.22 20.03
C ALA A 696 20.68 -21.03 19.48
N TRP A 697 20.54 -22.28 19.91
CA TRP A 697 19.43 -23.18 19.55
C TRP A 697 18.39 -23.33 20.67
N SER A 698 18.64 -22.72 21.83
CA SER A 698 17.70 -22.66 22.95
C SER A 698 17.81 -21.34 23.71
N ASP A 699 16.88 -21.09 24.64
CA ASP A 699 16.94 -19.91 25.50
C ASP A 699 18.16 -19.97 26.43
N GLU A 700 18.54 -21.16 26.90
CA GLU A 700 19.70 -21.39 27.75
C GLU A 700 21.00 -21.06 27.00
N GLU A 701 21.15 -21.53 25.76
CA GLU A 701 22.30 -21.19 24.92
C GLU A 701 22.33 -19.68 24.58
N TYR A 702 21.17 -19.06 24.41
CA TYR A 702 21.07 -17.62 24.17
C TYR A 702 21.59 -16.83 25.37
N VAL A 703 21.19 -17.22 26.59
CA VAL A 703 21.70 -16.60 27.83
C VAL A 703 23.20 -16.87 27.98
N GLU A 704 23.68 -18.08 27.71
CA GLU A 704 25.11 -18.41 27.79
C GLU A 704 25.93 -17.52 26.84
N TRP A 705 25.53 -17.42 25.58
CA TRP A 705 26.18 -16.55 24.60
C TRP A 705 26.14 -15.09 25.01
N GLY A 706 25.00 -14.62 25.52
CA GLY A 706 24.85 -13.28 26.07
C GLY A 706 25.89 -12.99 27.15
N ILE A 707 25.97 -13.86 28.17
CA ILE A 707 26.91 -13.73 29.28
C ILE A 707 28.36 -13.75 28.79
N ARG A 708 28.71 -14.71 27.92
CA ARG A 708 30.06 -14.83 27.36
C ARG A 708 30.44 -13.58 26.58
N MET A 709 29.56 -13.08 25.72
CA MET A 709 29.77 -11.84 24.97
C MET A 709 29.87 -10.63 25.90
N GLY A 710 29.22 -10.61 27.05
CA GLY A 710 29.40 -9.54 28.04
C GLY A 710 30.73 -9.58 28.79
N GLN A 711 31.23 -10.78 29.10
CA GLN A 711 32.38 -10.95 29.98
C GLN A 711 33.71 -11.06 29.22
N ASP A 712 33.72 -11.57 28.00
CA ASP A 712 34.93 -11.81 27.20
C ASP A 712 35.16 -10.72 26.15
N GLU A 713 36.03 -9.75 26.48
CA GLU A 713 36.42 -8.68 25.55
C GLU A 713 37.19 -9.20 24.33
N ASN A 714 38.00 -10.26 24.49
CA ASN A 714 38.77 -10.82 23.37
C ASN A 714 37.85 -11.49 22.37
N LEU A 715 36.84 -12.23 22.84
CA LEU A 715 35.80 -12.80 21.98
C LEU A 715 35.09 -11.72 21.15
N ARG A 716 34.64 -10.62 21.79
CA ARG A 716 34.00 -9.51 21.06
C ARG A 716 34.94 -8.89 20.03
N ARG A 717 36.21 -8.69 20.39
CA ARG A 717 37.24 -8.14 19.49
C ARG A 717 37.51 -9.05 18.31
N ASP A 718 37.57 -10.36 18.52
CA ASP A 718 37.77 -11.35 17.47
C ASP A 718 36.58 -11.37 16.50
N VAL A 719 35.35 -11.35 17.01
CA VAL A 719 34.13 -11.23 16.17
C VAL A 719 34.14 -9.94 15.36
N TYR A 720 34.50 -8.80 15.96
CA TYR A 720 34.64 -7.52 15.25
C TYR A 720 35.63 -7.64 14.08
N TRP A 721 36.81 -8.22 14.30
CA TRP A 721 37.81 -8.38 13.24
C TRP A 721 37.38 -9.38 12.16
N LYS A 722 36.67 -10.46 12.54
CA LYS A 722 36.06 -11.37 11.57
C LYS A 722 35.04 -10.66 10.68
N LEU A 723 34.14 -9.87 11.26
CA LEU A 723 33.16 -9.07 10.53
C LEU A 723 33.82 -8.03 9.61
N ARG A 724 34.87 -7.36 10.07
CA ARG A 724 35.64 -6.42 9.23
C ARG A 724 36.28 -7.11 8.03
N LYS A 725 36.86 -8.29 8.23
CA LYS A 725 37.44 -9.10 7.14
C LYS A 725 36.36 -9.65 6.20
N SER A 726 35.20 -10.03 6.73
CA SER A 726 34.14 -10.65 5.96
C SER A 726 33.60 -9.73 4.86
N ARG A 727 33.60 -8.40 5.05
CA ARG A 727 33.21 -7.40 4.02
C ARG A 727 33.87 -7.58 2.65
N HIS A 728 35.03 -8.24 2.58
CA HIS A 728 35.75 -8.50 1.33
C HIS A 728 35.70 -9.95 0.85
N THR A 729 35.12 -10.87 1.64
CA THR A 729 35.25 -12.31 1.41
C THR A 729 33.94 -13.08 1.53
N ALA A 730 32.97 -12.57 2.28
CA ALA A 730 31.71 -13.23 2.55
C ALA A 730 30.66 -12.92 1.47
N PRO A 731 29.81 -13.91 1.11
CA PRO A 731 28.77 -13.73 0.11
C PRO A 731 27.73 -12.67 0.50
N LEU A 732 27.45 -12.49 1.80
CA LEU A 732 26.49 -11.49 2.29
C LEU A 732 26.81 -10.06 1.84
N TRP A 733 28.09 -9.77 1.59
CA TRP A 733 28.58 -8.44 1.20
C TRP A 733 28.95 -8.35 -0.29
N ASN A 734 28.60 -9.38 -1.09
CA ASN A 734 28.96 -9.47 -2.49
C ASN A 734 27.71 -9.44 -3.37
N ALA A 735 27.03 -8.28 -3.39
CA ALA A 735 25.80 -8.09 -4.16
C ALA A 735 25.98 -8.34 -5.67
N LYS A 736 27.18 -8.11 -6.21
CA LYS A 736 27.49 -8.41 -7.61
C LYS A 736 27.47 -9.91 -7.90
N GLN A 737 28.01 -10.74 -7.00
CA GLN A 737 27.91 -12.18 -7.13
C GLN A 737 26.45 -12.65 -6.96
N PHE A 738 25.74 -12.09 -5.98
CA PHE A 738 24.33 -12.37 -5.76
C PHE A 738 23.48 -12.08 -7.00
N ALA A 739 23.70 -10.95 -7.68
CA ALA A 739 22.98 -10.63 -8.93
C ALA A 739 23.18 -11.69 -10.01
N ARG A 740 24.41 -12.19 -10.20
CA ARG A 740 24.69 -13.28 -11.15
C ARG A 740 24.02 -14.59 -10.77
N GLU A 741 23.95 -14.90 -9.48
CA GLU A 741 23.27 -16.09 -8.97
C GLU A 741 21.75 -15.99 -9.15
N MET A 742 21.17 -14.80 -8.92
CA MET A 742 19.75 -14.52 -9.20
C MET A 742 19.43 -14.59 -10.69
N GLU A 743 20.26 -14.02 -11.57
CA GLU A 743 20.10 -14.12 -13.03
C GLU A 743 20.15 -15.57 -13.51
N ALA A 744 21.10 -16.36 -13.00
CA ALA A 744 21.18 -17.79 -13.31
C ALA A 744 19.95 -18.55 -12.80
N ALA A 745 19.37 -18.14 -11.66
CA ALA A 745 18.12 -18.69 -11.16
C ALA A 745 16.95 -18.35 -12.09
N TYR A 746 16.83 -17.08 -12.51
CA TYR A 746 15.82 -16.64 -13.47
C TYR A 746 15.88 -17.40 -14.79
N GLU A 747 17.07 -17.57 -15.37
CA GLU A 747 17.25 -18.36 -16.59
C GLU A 747 16.83 -19.82 -16.40
N GLN A 748 17.18 -20.45 -15.28
CA GLN A 748 16.80 -21.84 -15.01
C GLN A 748 15.28 -21.97 -14.78
N MET A 749 14.66 -21.06 -14.04
CA MET A 749 13.20 -21.04 -13.84
C MET A 749 12.47 -20.85 -15.17
N TRP A 750 12.98 -19.96 -16.03
CA TRP A 750 12.44 -19.75 -17.37
C TRP A 750 12.57 -21.00 -18.25
N GLN A 751 13.73 -21.67 -18.21
CA GLN A 751 13.95 -22.93 -18.92
C GLN A 751 13.02 -24.05 -18.43
N ILE A 752 12.81 -24.16 -17.12
CA ILE A 752 11.87 -25.12 -16.53
C ILE A 752 10.44 -24.84 -16.99
N TRP A 753 10.05 -23.57 -17.10
CA TRP A 753 8.72 -23.20 -17.58
C TRP A 753 8.53 -23.46 -19.09
N CYS A 754 9.58 -23.29 -19.89
CA CYS A 754 9.55 -23.56 -21.33
C CYS A 754 9.60 -25.06 -21.70
N GLY A 755 10.10 -25.92 -20.81
CA GLY A 755 10.30 -27.35 -21.04
C GLY A 755 9.13 -28.18 -20.54
#